data_AF-A0A933UET5-F1
#
_entry.id   AF-A0A933UET5-F1
#
_cell.length_a   1.000
_cell.length_b   1.000
_cell.length_c   1.000
_cell.angle_alpha   90.00
_cell.angle_beta   90.00
_cell.angle_gamma   90.00
#
_symmetry.space_group_name_H-M   'P 1'
#
loop_
_entity.id
_entity.type
_entity.pdbx_description
1 polymer ?
#
loop_
_entity_poly.entity_id
_entity_poly.type
_entity_poly.pdbx_seq_one_letter_code
_entity_poly.pdbx_strand_id
1 'polypeptide(L)'
;MIRARTPEALKDLDRPLDECIAACFPRSRALLEAARHSLFYSLPVAFDPAQGTGCYLATVDRDERDEPWRFLDMGAQIATCAFGENDPDLAEVILAGLPTLVNRYAHSEYQTVTSLRFKAALDRLAPKGTPRHFVVNTGAEAVENAIKAALLVRARTAGVKEGGVIVSFEGAFHGRTLGALAVTHRKKARLGFPTFDWPQAVFPTEDSRQPGATLRREERSLRQVWQILRGHGQRESFADELARIDTFLAQPGNLAQFVATERERIGGETLKRAQRVAAVIIEPIQGEGGVRLASARFFKRLRLLTLIHDVPLIFDEVQTGFGATGRMWAHEHFDLPAPPDAVTWAKKAQNGVLFVSEALAAFFQEEKKFNTTWEGDPVGMLRLMATMDRLDLDQVRRTGAAARAALEGLQARFPELIQKVRGLGVMLAFDVARSDWRDVLRDRAFRRGLILLPAGERALRFYPRYDTSDAAIQEAVEILAAAVEDILTRGAAVPLGPELRASPMSVPPAGAEVIELDAQNFPEHRASVMTVEIERYGSLSHYPPDVLHEGRRPLLQFPVEAIESTLANPRAVGLALRFSGRIIAYAVGSPLENYDEEGVHDDPHFGEHQTYYLLAMAVHPSVENAAEIERHLLDLLRTRVIAQSYQRLAALVEERFHTSGPPWLRSAEVLRVVDNYLRSGVRFVYLHTTLADRPAPAATTS
;
A
#
# COMPACT_ATOMS: atom_id res chain seq x y z
N MET A 1 -34.55 -12.41 -9.17
CA MET A 1 -33.09 -12.61 -9.13
C MET A 1 -32.47 -11.33 -8.58
N ILE A 2 -31.72 -11.41 -7.48
CA ILE A 2 -31.05 -10.25 -6.87
C ILE A 2 -29.88 -9.83 -7.78
N ARG A 3 -29.68 -8.52 -7.95
CA ARG A 3 -28.66 -7.92 -8.81
C ARG A 3 -28.14 -6.62 -8.20
N ALA A 4 -26.97 -6.19 -8.63
CA ALA A 4 -26.46 -4.85 -8.38
C ALA A 4 -27.40 -3.84 -9.03
N ARG A 5 -27.72 -2.78 -8.28
CA ARG A 5 -28.61 -1.73 -8.74
C ARG A 5 -28.26 -0.43 -8.05
N THR A 6 -28.01 0.60 -8.84
CA THR A 6 -27.75 1.96 -8.40
C THR A 6 -28.68 2.95 -9.11
N PRO A 7 -28.88 4.16 -8.55
CA PRO A 7 -29.59 5.26 -9.21
C PRO A 7 -28.95 5.60 -10.56
N GLU A 8 -29.76 5.89 -11.57
CA GLU A 8 -29.22 6.25 -12.90
C GLU A 8 -28.37 7.52 -12.85
N ALA A 9 -28.79 8.50 -12.03
CA ALA A 9 -28.03 9.73 -11.81
C ALA A 9 -26.65 9.51 -11.13
N LEU A 10 -26.41 8.36 -10.50
CA LEU A 10 -25.06 8.01 -9.98
C LEU A 10 -24.08 7.74 -11.11
N LYS A 11 -24.57 7.32 -12.27
CA LYS A 11 -23.77 6.98 -13.45
C LYS A 11 -23.41 8.21 -14.29
N ASP A 12 -23.86 9.41 -13.91
CA ASP A 12 -23.47 10.68 -14.52
C ASP A 12 -21.96 10.91 -14.28
N LEU A 13 -21.16 10.69 -15.33
CA LEU A 13 -19.71 10.81 -15.30
C LEU A 13 -19.23 12.26 -15.39
N ASP A 14 -20.10 13.18 -15.81
CA ASP A 14 -19.78 14.60 -15.95
C ASP A 14 -19.90 15.33 -14.59
N ARG A 15 -20.45 14.66 -13.57
CA ARG A 15 -20.53 15.15 -12.20
C ARG A 15 -19.58 14.41 -11.25
N PRO A 16 -18.95 15.13 -10.29
CA PRO A 16 -18.20 14.53 -9.20
C PRO A 16 -19.02 13.47 -8.44
N LEU A 17 -18.36 12.38 -8.01
CA LEU A 17 -19.06 11.27 -7.36
C LEU A 17 -19.76 11.71 -6.07
N ASP A 18 -19.13 12.58 -5.28
CA ASP A 18 -19.66 13.12 -4.04
C ASP A 18 -20.94 13.96 -4.27
N GLU A 19 -21.00 14.73 -5.35
CA GLU A 19 -22.24 15.43 -5.73
C GLU A 19 -23.35 14.45 -6.14
N CYS A 20 -23.03 13.44 -6.95
CA CYS A 20 -23.98 12.39 -7.31
C CYS A 20 -24.48 11.65 -6.06
N ILE A 21 -23.59 11.32 -5.13
CA ILE A 21 -23.93 10.66 -3.86
C ILE A 21 -24.83 11.55 -3.02
N ALA A 22 -24.48 12.83 -2.88
CA ALA A 22 -25.26 13.81 -2.14
C ALA A 22 -26.69 13.94 -2.66
N ALA A 23 -26.88 13.84 -3.99
CA ALA A 23 -28.19 13.89 -4.63
C ALA A 23 -28.95 12.56 -4.53
N CYS A 24 -28.26 11.43 -4.70
CA CYS A 24 -28.90 10.13 -4.88
C CYS A 24 -29.05 9.32 -3.58
N PHE A 25 -28.27 9.63 -2.54
CA PHE A 25 -28.21 8.88 -1.28
C PHE A 25 -28.41 9.79 -0.05
N PRO A 26 -29.56 10.49 0.06
CA PRO A 26 -29.80 11.45 1.14
C PRO A 26 -29.78 10.82 2.54
N ARG A 27 -30.20 9.56 2.70
CA ARG A 27 -30.16 8.88 4.01
C ARG A 27 -28.73 8.53 4.40
N SER A 28 -27.94 8.00 3.46
CA SER A 28 -26.51 7.77 3.70
C SER A 28 -25.80 9.06 4.09
N ARG A 29 -26.05 10.15 3.35
CA ARG A 29 -25.46 11.47 3.65
C ARG A 29 -25.82 11.94 5.06
N ALA A 30 -27.10 11.84 5.45
CA ALA A 30 -27.54 12.25 6.79
C ALA A 30 -26.83 11.47 7.91
N LEU A 31 -26.66 10.15 7.75
CA LEU A 31 -25.96 9.31 8.72
C LEU A 31 -24.46 9.61 8.78
N LEU A 32 -23.82 9.78 7.62
CA LEU A 32 -22.40 10.13 7.55
C LEU A 32 -22.13 11.52 8.14
N GLU A 33 -22.99 12.50 7.88
CA GLU A 33 -22.91 13.84 8.46
C GLU A 33 -23.13 13.81 9.98
N ALA A 34 -24.09 13.02 10.46
CA ALA A 34 -24.28 12.81 11.90
C ALA A 34 -23.04 12.19 12.57
N ALA A 35 -22.27 11.38 11.83
CA ALA A 35 -21.03 10.75 12.28
C ALA A 35 -19.76 11.54 11.94
N ARG A 36 -19.86 12.77 11.40
CA ARG A 36 -18.72 13.55 10.85
C ARG A 36 -17.58 13.83 11.84
N HIS A 37 -17.84 13.75 13.14
CA HIS A 37 -16.83 13.94 14.17
C HIS A 37 -15.97 12.68 14.41
N SER A 38 -16.36 11.55 13.84
CA SER A 38 -15.57 10.32 13.89
C SER A 38 -14.47 10.35 12.83
N LEU A 39 -13.25 9.98 13.22
CA LEU A 39 -12.04 10.11 12.39
C LEU A 39 -11.86 8.93 11.40
N PHE A 40 -12.94 8.41 10.83
CA PHE A 40 -12.91 7.26 9.92
C PHE A 40 -13.15 7.67 8.47
N TYR A 41 -12.52 6.93 7.55
CA TYR A 41 -12.82 6.96 6.14
C TYR A 41 -13.68 5.76 5.78
N SER A 42 -14.72 5.95 4.98
CA SER A 42 -15.61 4.88 4.53
C SER A 42 -16.00 5.07 3.06
N LEU A 43 -16.68 4.07 2.49
CA LEU A 43 -17.38 4.25 1.23
C LEU A 43 -18.43 5.36 1.39
N PRO A 44 -18.72 6.14 0.34
CA PRO A 44 -19.59 7.31 0.45
C PRO A 44 -21.10 6.95 0.58
N VAL A 45 -21.41 5.69 0.86
CA VAL A 45 -22.77 5.18 1.07
C VAL A 45 -22.83 4.36 2.36
N ALA A 46 -23.94 4.45 3.08
CA ALA A 46 -24.21 3.66 4.26
C ALA A 46 -24.96 2.38 3.89
N PHE A 47 -24.45 1.25 4.36
CA PHE A 47 -25.05 -0.06 4.14
C PHE A 47 -25.94 -0.45 5.32
N ASP A 48 -27.02 -1.17 5.02
CA ASP A 48 -27.85 -1.87 6.00
C ASP A 48 -27.58 -3.38 5.87
N PRO A 49 -26.72 -3.95 6.74
CA PRO A 49 -26.40 -5.36 6.70
C PRO A 49 -27.63 -6.25 6.82
N ALA A 50 -28.71 -5.83 7.51
CA ALA A 50 -29.92 -6.64 7.70
C ALA A 50 -30.70 -6.89 6.39
N GLN A 51 -30.39 -6.14 5.32
CA GLN A 51 -31.00 -6.31 4.00
C GLN A 51 -30.02 -6.81 2.93
N GLY A 52 -28.76 -7.08 3.30
CA GLY A 52 -27.79 -7.73 2.43
C GLY A 52 -28.19 -9.17 2.09
N THR A 53 -27.69 -9.72 0.99
CA THR A 53 -27.90 -11.14 0.66
C THR A 53 -26.76 -11.64 -0.20
N GLY A 54 -26.12 -12.75 0.19
CA GLY A 54 -25.02 -13.29 -0.59
C GLY A 54 -23.86 -12.29 -0.70
N CYS A 55 -23.42 -12.00 -1.92
CA CYS A 55 -22.40 -10.97 -2.18
C CYS A 55 -22.98 -9.56 -2.44
N TYR A 56 -24.29 -9.35 -2.27
CA TYR A 56 -24.94 -8.06 -2.50
C TYR A 56 -25.16 -7.32 -1.18
N LEU A 57 -24.53 -6.15 -1.05
CA LEU A 57 -24.69 -5.23 0.07
C LEU A 57 -25.84 -4.26 -0.22
N ALA A 58 -26.83 -4.20 0.68
CA ALA A 58 -27.95 -3.28 0.58
C ALA A 58 -27.61 -1.94 1.24
N THR A 59 -28.01 -0.82 0.63
CA THR A 59 -27.88 0.51 1.22
C THR A 59 -29.08 0.87 2.08
N VAL A 60 -28.91 1.85 2.97
CA VAL A 60 -30.03 2.46 3.73
C VAL A 60 -30.97 3.29 2.83
N ASP A 61 -30.45 3.77 1.71
CA ASP A 61 -31.21 4.49 0.68
C ASP A 61 -32.04 3.53 -0.16
N ARG A 62 -33.22 4.01 -0.56
CA ARG A 62 -34.24 3.22 -1.25
C ARG A 62 -34.66 3.88 -2.55
N ASP A 63 -35.18 3.08 -3.47
CA ASP A 63 -35.76 3.55 -4.72
C ASP A 63 -37.24 3.96 -4.55
N GLU A 64 -37.89 4.33 -5.66
CA GLU A 64 -39.31 4.70 -5.71
C GLU A 64 -40.28 3.57 -5.28
N ARG A 65 -39.80 2.33 -5.25
CA ARG A 65 -40.56 1.14 -4.83
C ARG A 65 -40.25 0.74 -3.39
N ASP A 66 -39.53 1.59 -2.64
CA ASP A 66 -39.07 1.34 -1.28
C ASP A 66 -38.10 0.14 -1.16
N GLU A 67 -37.41 -0.24 -2.24
CA GLU A 67 -36.37 -1.27 -2.25
C GLU A 67 -34.98 -0.66 -2.07
N PRO A 68 -34.08 -1.25 -1.27
CA PRO A 68 -32.73 -0.71 -1.12
C PRO A 68 -31.93 -0.83 -2.42
N TRP A 69 -31.08 0.17 -2.68
CA TRP A 69 -30.03 0.03 -3.70
C TRP A 69 -29.03 -1.03 -3.25
N ARG A 70 -28.42 -1.72 -4.22
CA ARG A 70 -27.59 -2.90 -3.95
C ARG A 70 -26.27 -2.81 -4.69
N PHE A 71 -25.19 -3.05 -3.97
CA PHE A 71 -23.83 -3.11 -4.51
C PHE A 71 -23.31 -4.54 -4.42
N LEU A 72 -22.75 -5.03 -5.51
CA LEU A 72 -22.04 -6.29 -5.58
C LEU A 72 -20.63 -6.12 -5.00
N ASP A 73 -20.30 -6.90 -3.97
CA ASP A 73 -19.02 -6.84 -3.25
C ASP A 73 -18.05 -7.91 -3.76
N MET A 74 -17.05 -7.48 -4.54
CA MET A 74 -15.88 -8.28 -4.94
C MET A 74 -14.63 -7.89 -4.14
N GLY A 75 -14.82 -7.34 -2.94
CA GLY A 75 -13.77 -7.14 -1.94
C GLY A 75 -13.88 -8.09 -0.74
N ALA A 76 -14.99 -8.82 -0.62
CA ALA A 76 -15.33 -9.69 0.52
C ALA A 76 -15.10 -8.99 1.87
N GLN A 77 -15.49 -7.72 1.95
CA GLN A 77 -15.22 -6.82 3.07
C GLN A 77 -13.74 -6.85 3.53
N ILE A 78 -12.80 -6.65 2.60
CA ILE A 78 -11.34 -6.76 2.84
C ILE A 78 -10.96 -8.20 3.24
N ALA A 79 -11.52 -9.18 2.53
CA ALA A 79 -11.33 -10.61 2.75
C ALA A 79 -11.72 -11.12 4.16
N THR A 80 -12.63 -10.43 4.85
CA THR A 80 -13.13 -10.81 6.19
C THR A 80 -14.37 -11.68 6.14
N CYS A 81 -15.16 -11.56 5.06
CA CYS A 81 -16.40 -12.31 4.92
C CYS A 81 -16.21 -13.46 3.92
N ALA A 82 -16.09 -14.68 4.44
CA ALA A 82 -15.87 -15.88 3.63
C ALA A 82 -17.12 -16.31 2.85
N PHE A 83 -18.31 -16.11 3.44
CA PHE A 83 -19.61 -16.54 2.91
C PHE A 83 -20.56 -15.33 2.78
N GLY A 84 -21.70 -15.54 2.14
CA GLY A 84 -22.72 -14.52 1.91
C GLY A 84 -23.26 -13.81 3.15
N GLU A 85 -23.83 -12.62 2.95
CA GLU A 85 -24.59 -11.86 3.96
C GLU A 85 -25.90 -12.55 4.34
N ASN A 86 -26.35 -12.31 5.59
CA ASN A 86 -27.63 -12.75 6.15
C ASN A 86 -27.94 -14.24 5.98
N ASP A 87 -26.95 -15.05 6.29
CA ASP A 87 -27.12 -16.48 6.34
C ASP A 87 -28.07 -16.91 7.48
N PRO A 88 -29.18 -17.61 7.18
CA PRO A 88 -30.19 -17.96 8.18
C PRO A 88 -29.67 -18.95 9.23
N ASP A 89 -28.84 -19.92 8.82
CA ASP A 89 -28.28 -20.93 9.73
C ASP A 89 -27.33 -20.26 10.72
N LEU A 90 -26.52 -19.30 10.24
CA LEU A 90 -25.64 -18.53 11.11
C LEU A 90 -26.44 -17.61 12.05
N ALA A 91 -27.53 -16.99 11.59
CA ALA A 91 -28.38 -16.18 12.44
C ALA A 91 -29.00 -17.03 13.57
N GLU A 92 -29.47 -18.24 13.27
CA GLU A 92 -29.97 -19.19 14.27
C GLU A 92 -28.91 -19.54 15.32
N VAL A 93 -27.67 -19.81 14.91
CA VAL A 93 -26.55 -20.09 15.83
C VAL A 93 -26.31 -18.91 16.78
N ILE A 94 -26.32 -17.67 16.27
CA ILE A 94 -26.11 -16.48 17.10
C ILE A 94 -27.29 -16.27 18.06
N LEU A 95 -28.53 -16.45 17.60
CA LEU A 95 -29.72 -16.34 18.44
C LEU A 95 -29.73 -17.38 19.56
N ALA A 96 -29.39 -18.63 19.25
CA ALA A 96 -29.24 -19.70 20.23
C ALA A 96 -28.09 -19.42 21.23
N GLY A 97 -27.05 -18.71 20.79
CA GLY A 97 -25.92 -18.30 21.62
C GLY A 97 -26.18 -17.13 22.57
N LEU A 98 -27.29 -16.39 22.40
CA LEU A 98 -27.58 -15.16 23.14
C LEU A 98 -27.37 -15.25 24.67
N PRO A 99 -27.80 -16.32 25.38
CA PRO A 99 -27.57 -16.43 26.82
C PRO A 99 -26.10 -16.29 27.24
N THR A 100 -25.17 -16.61 26.35
CA THR A 100 -23.71 -16.46 26.58
C THR A 100 -23.13 -15.15 26.02
N LEU A 101 -23.81 -14.51 25.07
CA LEU A 101 -23.32 -13.32 24.35
C LEU A 101 -23.72 -11.98 25.00
N VAL A 102 -24.80 -11.95 25.80
CA VAL A 102 -25.25 -10.69 26.46
C VAL A 102 -24.17 -10.13 27.39
N ASN A 103 -23.35 -10.99 27.99
CA ASN A 103 -22.25 -10.60 28.87
C ASN A 103 -20.90 -10.74 28.15
N ARG A 104 -20.08 -9.68 28.16
CA ARG A 104 -18.73 -9.73 27.63
C ARG A 104 -17.73 -10.15 28.72
N TYR A 105 -17.15 -11.33 28.58
CA TYR A 105 -16.17 -11.86 29.53
C TYR A 105 -14.73 -11.47 29.16
N ALA A 106 -13.90 -11.28 30.18
CA ALA A 106 -12.46 -11.17 30.02
C ALA A 106 -11.84 -12.59 29.96
N HIS A 107 -11.90 -13.23 28.79
CA HIS A 107 -11.63 -14.66 28.67
C HIS A 107 -10.22 -15.06 29.08
N SER A 108 -9.24 -14.15 29.03
CA SER A 108 -7.87 -14.44 29.47
C SER A 108 -7.77 -14.94 30.91
N GLU A 109 -8.65 -14.47 31.80
CA GLU A 109 -8.70 -14.91 33.21
C GLU A 109 -9.99 -15.70 33.52
N TYR A 110 -11.07 -15.46 32.77
CA TYR A 110 -12.40 -16.06 33.00
C TYR A 110 -12.88 -16.84 31.78
N GLN A 111 -12.34 -18.04 31.61
CA GLN A 111 -12.72 -18.93 30.51
C GLN A 111 -14.20 -19.34 30.61
N THR A 112 -14.90 -19.32 29.48
CA THR A 112 -16.30 -19.75 29.36
C THR A 112 -16.39 -21.08 28.63
N VAL A 113 -17.54 -21.77 28.72
CA VAL A 113 -17.76 -22.99 27.92
C VAL A 113 -17.60 -22.69 26.42
N THR A 114 -18.08 -21.53 25.97
CA THR A 114 -17.93 -21.08 24.58
C THR A 114 -16.47 -20.87 24.21
N SER A 115 -15.66 -20.19 25.04
CA SER A 115 -14.24 -19.96 24.75
C SER A 115 -13.43 -21.27 24.75
N LEU A 116 -13.72 -22.21 25.65
CA LEU A 116 -13.06 -23.51 25.70
C LEU A 116 -13.43 -24.39 24.50
N ARG A 117 -14.71 -24.40 24.08
CA ARG A 117 -15.14 -25.10 22.85
C ARG A 117 -14.49 -24.51 21.61
N PHE A 118 -14.39 -23.19 21.53
CA PHE A 118 -13.71 -22.51 20.43
C PHE A 118 -12.24 -22.92 20.34
N LYS A 119 -11.52 -22.90 21.47
CA LYS A 119 -10.13 -23.35 21.55
C LYS A 119 -9.96 -24.81 21.10
N ALA A 120 -10.80 -25.71 21.61
CA ALA A 120 -10.81 -27.10 21.14
C ALA A 120 -11.16 -27.24 19.64
N ALA A 121 -11.99 -26.35 19.09
CA ALA A 121 -12.27 -26.32 17.66
C ALA A 121 -11.04 -25.89 16.84
N LEU A 122 -10.21 -24.98 17.36
CA LEU A 122 -8.97 -24.56 16.70
C LEU A 122 -7.95 -25.70 16.55
N ASP A 123 -7.96 -26.70 17.43
CA ASP A 123 -7.10 -27.89 17.31
C ASP A 123 -7.34 -28.62 15.97
N ARG A 124 -8.58 -28.58 15.46
CA ARG A 124 -8.94 -29.17 14.15
C ARG A 124 -8.37 -28.37 12.97
N LEU A 125 -8.08 -27.09 13.17
CA LEU A 125 -7.59 -26.18 12.14
C LEU A 125 -6.09 -25.92 12.23
N ALA A 126 -5.44 -26.29 13.34
CA ALA A 126 -4.05 -25.99 13.61
C ALA A 126 -3.16 -26.39 12.43
N PRO A 127 -2.37 -25.46 11.85
CA PRO A 127 -1.42 -25.80 10.82
C PRO A 127 -0.43 -26.86 11.30
N LYS A 128 0.02 -27.70 10.36
CA LYS A 128 1.02 -28.73 10.66
C LYS A 128 2.24 -28.06 11.31
N GLY A 129 2.71 -28.63 12.42
CA GLY A 129 3.91 -28.15 13.15
C GLY A 129 3.66 -27.00 14.14
N THR A 130 2.46 -26.42 14.19
CA THR A 130 2.10 -25.34 15.11
C THR A 130 0.90 -25.72 15.98
N PRO A 131 1.04 -26.69 16.90
CA PRO A 131 -0.10 -27.26 17.63
C PRO A 131 -0.62 -26.38 18.77
N ARG A 132 0.13 -25.37 19.21
CA ARG A 132 -0.29 -24.46 20.28
C ARG A 132 -0.93 -23.23 19.68
N HIS A 133 -1.96 -22.69 20.33
CA HIS A 133 -2.62 -21.49 19.84
C HIS A 133 -2.86 -20.46 20.95
N PHE A 134 -2.87 -19.18 20.58
CA PHE A 134 -3.26 -18.06 21.43
C PHE A 134 -4.27 -17.18 20.70
N VAL A 135 -5.38 -16.87 21.36
CA VAL A 135 -6.50 -16.12 20.76
C VAL A 135 -6.41 -14.65 21.17
N VAL A 136 -6.64 -13.76 20.23
CA VAL A 136 -6.67 -12.30 20.38
C VAL A 136 -7.82 -11.75 19.51
N ASN A 137 -7.96 -10.43 19.39
CA ASN A 137 -9.12 -9.84 18.73
C ASN A 137 -8.86 -9.54 17.25
N THR A 138 -7.63 -9.17 16.91
CA THR A 138 -7.28 -8.67 15.57
C THR A 138 -6.06 -9.36 14.97
N GLY A 139 -5.89 -9.25 13.64
CA GLY A 139 -4.68 -9.73 12.96
C GLY A 139 -3.42 -9.01 13.41
N ALA A 140 -3.49 -7.70 13.71
CA ALA A 140 -2.35 -6.94 14.21
C ALA A 140 -1.89 -7.48 15.58
N GLU A 141 -2.82 -7.78 16.51
CA GLU A 141 -2.47 -8.41 17.79
C GLU A 141 -1.89 -9.81 17.61
N ALA A 142 -2.36 -10.58 16.62
CA ALA A 142 -1.80 -11.91 16.35
C ALA A 142 -0.33 -11.79 15.88
N VAL A 143 -0.05 -10.85 14.98
CA VAL A 143 1.32 -10.50 14.53
C VAL A 143 2.18 -10.00 15.68
N GLU A 144 1.69 -9.08 16.51
CA GLU A 144 2.42 -8.57 17.69
C GLU A 144 2.81 -9.72 18.64
N ASN A 145 1.91 -10.66 18.89
CA ASN A 145 2.21 -11.81 19.75
C ASN A 145 3.14 -12.83 19.07
N ALA A 146 3.10 -12.97 17.73
CA ALA A 146 4.08 -13.78 17.00
C ALA A 146 5.50 -13.19 17.13
N ILE A 147 5.61 -11.86 16.98
CA ILE A 147 6.86 -11.11 17.16
C ILE A 147 7.36 -11.27 18.61
N LYS A 148 6.50 -11.06 19.61
CA LYS A 148 6.87 -11.23 21.03
C LYS A 148 7.35 -12.65 21.34
N ALA A 149 6.69 -13.67 20.80
CA ALA A 149 7.10 -15.07 20.99
C ALA A 149 8.52 -15.31 20.46
N ALA A 150 8.79 -14.88 19.23
CA ALA A 150 10.10 -14.98 18.62
C ALA A 150 11.19 -14.25 19.42
N LEU A 151 10.94 -12.98 19.78
CA LEU A 151 11.89 -12.15 20.54
C LEU A 151 12.17 -12.73 21.93
N LEU A 152 11.14 -13.18 22.66
CA LEU A 152 11.30 -13.73 24.01
C LEU A 152 12.11 -15.03 23.98
N VAL A 153 11.80 -15.94 23.05
CA VAL A 153 12.53 -17.19 22.90
C VAL A 153 14.01 -16.91 22.61
N ARG A 154 14.33 -15.95 21.75
CA ARG A 154 15.73 -15.57 21.51
C ARG A 154 16.40 -14.95 22.72
N ALA A 155 15.72 -14.07 23.44
CA ALA A 155 16.26 -13.48 24.65
C ALA A 155 16.62 -14.53 25.70
N ARG A 156 15.80 -15.60 25.82
CA ARG A 156 16.02 -16.69 26.76
C ARG A 156 17.04 -17.73 26.29
N THR A 157 17.12 -18.02 25.00
CA THR A 157 17.93 -19.14 24.48
C THR A 157 19.29 -18.72 23.89
N ALA A 158 19.41 -17.47 23.43
CA ALA A 158 20.62 -16.97 22.76
C ALA A 158 21.35 -15.85 23.52
N GLY A 159 20.84 -15.45 24.71
CA GLY A 159 21.46 -14.42 25.55
C GLY A 159 21.46 -13.01 24.94
N VAL A 160 20.62 -12.75 23.94
CA VAL A 160 20.45 -11.45 23.29
C VAL A 160 19.47 -10.62 24.13
N LYS A 161 19.97 -9.65 24.93
CA LYS A 161 19.15 -8.91 25.92
C LYS A 161 17.88 -8.25 25.36
N GLU A 162 17.88 -7.79 24.11
CA GLU A 162 16.74 -7.11 23.46
C GLU A 162 15.95 -8.03 22.49
N GLY A 163 16.16 -9.34 22.53
CA GLY A 163 15.38 -10.31 21.74
C GLY A 163 15.73 -10.40 20.25
N GLY A 164 16.42 -9.40 19.67
CA GLY A 164 16.90 -9.42 18.28
C GLY A 164 16.07 -8.57 17.31
N VAL A 165 16.12 -8.90 16.02
CA VAL A 165 15.40 -8.18 14.94
C VAL A 165 14.49 -9.11 14.15
N ILE A 166 13.44 -8.56 13.54
CA ILE A 166 12.53 -9.33 12.66
C ILE A 166 12.84 -9.00 11.20
N VAL A 167 13.10 -10.01 10.37
CA VAL A 167 13.24 -9.82 8.92
C VAL A 167 11.87 -9.86 8.26
N SER A 168 11.58 -8.88 7.43
CA SER A 168 10.32 -8.75 6.68
C SER A 168 10.58 -8.40 5.21
N PHE A 169 9.53 -8.26 4.39
CA PHE A 169 9.67 -8.16 2.93
C PHE A 169 9.03 -6.91 2.34
N GLU A 170 9.66 -6.34 1.31
CA GLU A 170 9.14 -5.24 0.50
C GLU A 170 7.69 -5.49 0.05
N GLY A 171 6.83 -4.48 0.21
CA GLY A 171 5.41 -4.57 -0.11
C GLY A 171 4.52 -5.24 0.95
N ALA A 172 5.07 -5.79 2.02
CA ALA A 172 4.31 -6.51 3.05
C ALA A 172 3.32 -5.62 3.82
N PHE A 173 2.26 -6.24 4.34
CA PHE A 173 1.32 -5.60 5.27
C PHE A 173 0.90 -6.56 6.37
N HIS A 174 1.36 -6.29 7.59
CA HIS A 174 1.12 -7.12 8.77
C HIS A 174 0.31 -6.41 9.86
N GLY A 175 0.00 -5.12 9.69
CA GLY A 175 -0.85 -4.37 10.61
C GLY A 175 -0.42 -2.91 10.77
N ARG A 176 -1.04 -2.22 11.74
CA ARG A 176 -0.81 -0.80 12.00
C ARG A 176 -0.50 -0.45 13.46
N THR A 177 -0.44 -1.44 14.36
CA THR A 177 0.17 -1.28 15.69
C THR A 177 1.69 -1.17 15.53
N LEU A 178 2.42 -0.52 16.43
CA LEU A 178 3.81 -0.13 16.18
C LEU A 178 4.76 -1.31 15.84
N GLY A 179 4.59 -2.49 16.42
CA GLY A 179 5.38 -3.68 16.09
C GLY A 179 4.99 -4.26 14.72
N ALA A 180 3.69 -4.46 14.48
CA ALA A 180 3.18 -4.92 13.18
C ALA A 180 3.46 -3.90 12.04
N LEU A 181 3.49 -2.61 12.36
CA LEU A 181 3.81 -1.52 11.44
C LEU A 181 5.29 -1.54 11.06
N ALA A 182 6.19 -1.96 11.97
CA ALA A 182 7.62 -2.05 11.68
C ALA A 182 7.99 -3.15 10.69
N VAL A 183 7.14 -4.17 10.56
CA VAL A 183 7.27 -5.21 9.52
C VAL A 183 6.35 -4.95 8.31
N THR A 184 5.57 -3.87 8.32
CA THR A 184 4.72 -3.43 7.20
C THR A 184 5.48 -2.46 6.30
N HIS A 185 5.49 -2.70 4.99
CA HIS A 185 6.28 -1.91 4.02
C HIS A 185 5.42 -1.17 3.01
N ARG A 186 4.41 -0.45 3.53
CA ARG A 186 3.56 0.47 2.77
C ARG A 186 3.85 1.90 3.19
N LYS A 187 4.42 2.72 2.28
CA LYS A 187 4.83 4.11 2.56
C LYS A 187 3.74 4.93 3.26
N LYS A 188 2.50 4.92 2.71
CA LYS A 188 1.35 5.64 3.29
C LYS A 188 0.96 5.17 4.69
N ALA A 189 1.24 3.92 5.07
CA ALA A 189 0.90 3.40 6.40
C ALA A 189 1.92 3.80 7.48
N ARG A 190 3.20 4.01 7.12
CA ARG A 190 4.29 4.32 8.05
C ARG A 190 4.52 5.81 8.27
N LEU A 191 4.11 6.65 7.31
CA LEU A 191 4.41 8.08 7.32
C LEU A 191 3.94 8.75 8.61
N GLY A 192 4.87 9.41 9.32
CA GLY A 192 4.57 10.17 10.54
C GLY A 192 4.59 9.38 11.84
N PHE A 193 4.94 8.08 11.82
CA PHE A 193 5.01 7.24 13.03
C PHE A 193 6.44 6.75 13.31
N PRO A 194 6.85 6.65 14.59
CA PRO A 194 8.09 5.96 14.95
C PRO A 194 7.98 4.46 14.59
N THR A 195 9.11 3.86 14.22
CA THR A 195 9.19 2.47 13.76
C THR A 195 10.54 1.88 14.17
N PHE A 196 10.64 0.54 14.20
CA PHE A 196 11.90 -0.14 14.52
C PHE A 196 12.80 -0.22 13.29
N ASP A 197 14.11 -0.08 13.47
CA ASP A 197 15.11 -0.28 12.41
C ASP A 197 15.37 -1.78 12.20
N TRP A 198 14.37 -2.47 11.66
CA TRP A 198 14.42 -3.90 11.38
C TRP A 198 14.65 -4.15 9.89
N PRO A 199 15.44 -5.20 9.56
CA PRO A 199 15.87 -5.44 8.19
C PRO A 199 14.73 -5.89 7.28
N GLN A 200 14.84 -5.49 6.01
CA GLN A 200 13.87 -5.79 4.96
C GLN A 200 14.57 -6.43 3.76
N ALA A 201 13.99 -7.50 3.22
CA ALA A 201 14.39 -8.11 1.95
C ALA A 201 13.39 -7.77 0.83
N VAL A 202 13.79 -7.91 -0.43
CA VAL A 202 12.87 -7.76 -1.58
C VAL A 202 11.91 -8.96 -1.66
N PHE A 203 10.63 -8.74 -1.95
CA PHE A 203 9.69 -9.84 -2.18
C PHE A 203 9.79 -10.33 -3.63
N PRO A 204 10.04 -11.62 -3.89
CA PRO A 204 10.35 -12.11 -5.23
C PRO A 204 9.08 -12.44 -6.00
N THR A 205 8.42 -11.40 -6.52
CA THR A 205 7.17 -11.58 -7.26
C THR A 205 7.38 -12.39 -8.52
N GLU A 206 6.60 -13.46 -8.62
CA GLU A 206 6.54 -14.34 -9.77
C GLU A 206 5.88 -13.63 -10.96
N ASP A 207 6.50 -13.80 -12.11
CA ASP A 207 5.95 -13.44 -13.41
C ASP A 207 6.12 -14.64 -14.34
N SER A 208 5.01 -15.33 -14.62
CA SER A 208 4.98 -16.53 -15.46
C SER A 208 5.40 -16.25 -16.91
N ARG A 209 5.30 -15.00 -17.37
CA ARG A 209 5.73 -14.58 -18.71
C ARG A 209 7.22 -14.31 -18.77
N GLN A 210 7.88 -14.12 -17.61
CA GLN A 210 9.31 -13.84 -17.51
C GLN A 210 9.99 -14.76 -16.49
N PRO A 211 10.03 -16.09 -16.75
CA PRO A 211 10.58 -17.05 -15.80
C PRO A 211 12.02 -16.72 -15.39
N GLY A 212 12.89 -16.31 -16.33
CA GLY A 212 14.26 -15.90 -16.01
C GLY A 212 14.36 -14.68 -15.08
N ALA A 213 13.44 -13.71 -15.19
CA ALA A 213 13.39 -12.58 -14.28
C ALA A 213 12.89 -13.00 -12.88
N THR A 214 11.90 -13.90 -12.82
CA THR A 214 11.43 -14.51 -11.57
C THR A 214 12.59 -15.19 -10.84
N LEU A 215 13.36 -16.07 -11.51
CA LEU A 215 14.50 -16.77 -10.91
C LEU A 215 15.53 -15.78 -10.33
N ARG A 216 15.84 -14.70 -11.04
CA ARG A 216 16.77 -13.65 -10.56
C ARG A 216 16.24 -12.90 -9.34
N ARG A 217 14.93 -12.61 -9.28
CA ARG A 217 14.30 -11.96 -8.12
C ARG A 217 14.33 -12.86 -6.89
N GLU A 218 14.01 -14.14 -7.06
CA GLU A 218 14.09 -15.14 -5.98
C GLU A 218 15.50 -15.24 -5.42
N GLU A 219 16.50 -15.36 -6.30
CA GLU A 219 17.89 -15.43 -5.87
C GLU A 219 18.33 -14.15 -5.14
N ARG A 220 17.96 -12.96 -5.64
CA ARG A 220 18.23 -11.69 -4.98
C ARG A 220 17.59 -11.62 -3.59
N SER A 221 16.34 -12.05 -3.46
CA SER A 221 15.60 -12.08 -2.19
C SER A 221 16.28 -13.00 -1.17
N LEU A 222 16.54 -14.25 -1.57
CA LEU A 222 17.23 -15.24 -0.72
C LEU A 222 18.64 -14.77 -0.34
N ARG A 223 19.37 -14.14 -1.26
CA ARG A 223 20.70 -13.58 -1.00
C ARG A 223 20.65 -12.47 0.05
N GLN A 224 19.66 -11.59 0.01
CA GLN A 224 19.49 -10.56 1.03
C GLN A 224 19.18 -11.16 2.41
N VAL A 225 18.26 -12.13 2.48
CA VAL A 225 17.98 -12.84 3.73
C VAL A 225 19.25 -13.54 4.25
N TRP A 226 19.96 -14.26 3.40
CA TRP A 226 21.24 -14.91 3.74
C TRP A 226 22.29 -13.93 4.26
N GLN A 227 22.42 -12.75 3.64
CA GLN A 227 23.33 -11.71 4.09
C GLN A 227 22.94 -11.16 5.47
N ILE A 228 21.65 -11.01 5.75
CA ILE A 228 21.16 -10.58 7.08
C ILE A 228 21.49 -11.64 8.13
N LEU A 229 21.32 -12.93 7.82
CA LEU A 229 21.61 -14.03 8.73
C LEU A 229 23.10 -14.17 9.04
N ARG A 230 23.98 -14.04 8.03
CA ARG A 230 25.43 -14.27 8.18
C ARG A 230 26.27 -13.01 8.40
N GLY A 231 25.79 -11.82 8.03
CA GLY A 231 26.61 -10.61 7.95
C GLY A 231 27.73 -10.68 6.90
N HIS A 232 28.59 -9.67 6.85
CA HIS A 232 29.68 -9.57 5.85
C HIS A 232 30.91 -10.45 6.17
N GLY A 233 31.75 -10.69 5.14
CA GLY A 233 33.09 -11.28 5.29
C GLY A 233 33.14 -12.81 5.39
N GLN A 234 32.19 -13.53 4.80
CA GLN A 234 32.09 -14.99 4.91
C GLN A 234 33.04 -15.71 3.95
N ARG A 235 33.65 -16.81 4.43
CA ARG A 235 34.53 -17.69 3.62
C ARG A 235 33.76 -18.49 2.57
N GLU A 236 32.51 -18.82 2.86
CA GLU A 236 31.63 -19.59 1.98
C GLU A 236 30.66 -18.66 1.25
N SER A 237 30.47 -18.91 -0.06
CA SER A 237 29.60 -18.07 -0.88
C SER A 237 28.13 -18.47 -0.73
N PHE A 238 27.24 -17.50 -0.95
CA PHE A 238 25.80 -17.75 -1.04
C PHE A 238 25.46 -18.81 -2.11
N ALA A 239 26.21 -18.85 -3.21
CA ALA A 239 25.98 -19.80 -4.30
C ALA A 239 26.24 -21.24 -3.86
N ASP A 240 27.27 -21.47 -3.04
CA ASP A 240 27.62 -22.82 -2.56
C ASP A 240 26.56 -23.39 -1.63
N GLU A 241 26.07 -22.58 -0.68
CA GLU A 241 25.02 -23.00 0.25
C GLU A 241 23.69 -23.24 -0.47
N LEU A 242 23.33 -22.36 -1.41
CA LEU A 242 22.12 -22.53 -2.21
C LEU A 242 22.19 -23.79 -3.10
N ALA A 243 23.36 -24.11 -3.67
CA ALA A 243 23.54 -25.32 -4.47
C ALA A 243 23.34 -26.62 -3.66
N ARG A 244 23.73 -26.63 -2.39
CA ARG A 244 23.48 -27.78 -1.50
C ARG A 244 22.03 -27.88 -1.08
N ILE A 245 21.38 -26.75 -0.79
CA ILE A 245 19.93 -26.68 -0.58
C ILE A 245 19.20 -27.25 -1.80
N ASP A 246 19.60 -26.88 -3.01
CA ASP A 246 19.01 -27.38 -4.25
C ASP A 246 19.26 -28.88 -4.46
N THR A 247 20.46 -29.35 -4.13
CA THR A 247 20.79 -30.79 -4.17
C THR A 247 19.88 -31.58 -3.23
N PHE A 248 19.69 -31.09 -2.00
CA PHE A 248 18.76 -31.71 -1.05
C PHE A 248 17.31 -31.66 -1.53
N LEU A 249 16.85 -30.54 -2.09
CA LEU A 249 15.49 -30.42 -2.61
C LEU A 249 15.23 -31.34 -3.82
N ALA A 250 16.25 -31.60 -4.64
CA ALA A 250 16.13 -32.51 -5.78
C ALA A 250 16.05 -33.99 -5.35
N GLN A 251 16.74 -34.37 -4.27
CA GLN A 251 16.71 -35.71 -3.70
C GLN A 251 16.60 -35.63 -2.17
N PRO A 252 15.38 -35.43 -1.63
CA PRO A 252 15.18 -35.25 -0.20
C PRO A 252 15.61 -36.48 0.60
N GLY A 253 16.59 -36.29 1.48
CA GLY A 253 17.04 -37.29 2.46
C GLY A 253 16.48 -37.02 3.85
N ASN A 254 17.21 -37.46 4.89
CA ASN A 254 16.87 -37.13 6.26
C ASN A 254 17.11 -35.62 6.53
N LEU A 255 16.03 -34.85 6.68
CA LEU A 255 16.10 -33.41 6.89
C LEU A 255 16.87 -33.03 8.16
N ALA A 256 16.66 -33.73 9.27
CA ALA A 256 17.33 -33.41 10.54
C ALA A 256 18.85 -33.59 10.43
N GLN A 257 19.28 -34.68 9.76
CA GLN A 257 20.69 -34.92 9.49
C GLN A 257 21.27 -33.86 8.55
N PHE A 258 20.56 -33.50 7.46
CA PHE A 258 20.99 -32.45 6.54
C PHE A 258 21.19 -31.11 7.27
N VAL A 259 20.21 -30.68 8.07
CA VAL A 259 20.30 -29.43 8.84
C VAL A 259 21.45 -29.48 9.86
N ALA A 260 21.67 -30.62 10.53
CA ALA A 260 22.79 -30.78 11.46
C ALA A 260 24.15 -30.64 10.76
N THR A 261 24.34 -31.32 9.62
CA THR A 261 25.56 -31.23 8.81
C THR A 261 25.81 -29.81 8.31
N GLU A 262 24.77 -29.10 7.87
CA GLU A 262 24.93 -27.72 7.42
C GLU A 262 25.23 -26.77 8.59
N ARG A 263 24.65 -26.99 9.77
CA ARG A 263 24.99 -26.23 10.99
C ARG A 263 26.46 -26.41 11.41
N GLU A 264 26.98 -27.63 11.33
CA GLU A 264 28.40 -27.91 11.57
C GLU A 264 29.29 -27.18 10.55
N ARG A 265 28.88 -27.17 9.28
CA ARG A 265 29.60 -26.50 8.19
C ARG A 265 29.66 -24.98 8.36
N ILE A 266 28.54 -24.33 8.71
CA ILE A 266 28.50 -22.86 8.86
C ILE A 266 29.23 -22.39 10.12
N GLY A 267 29.41 -23.28 11.10
CA GLY A 267 30.14 -23.03 12.35
C GLY A 267 29.33 -22.25 13.40
N GLY A 268 29.71 -22.44 14.67
CA GLY A 268 28.99 -21.88 15.82
C GLY A 268 28.96 -20.35 15.89
N GLU A 269 29.99 -19.65 15.40
CA GLU A 269 30.01 -18.19 15.35
C GLU A 269 28.96 -17.61 14.41
N THR A 270 28.83 -18.21 13.22
CA THR A 270 27.82 -17.84 12.23
C THR A 270 26.41 -18.10 12.79
N LEU A 271 26.21 -19.26 13.42
CA LEU A 271 24.93 -19.59 14.03
C LEU A 271 24.55 -18.59 15.14
N LYS A 272 25.50 -18.25 16.02
CA LYS A 272 25.30 -17.25 17.07
C LYS A 272 24.99 -15.86 16.50
N ARG A 273 25.56 -15.51 15.35
CA ARG A 273 25.26 -14.25 14.66
C ARG A 273 23.85 -14.26 14.05
N ALA A 274 23.46 -15.35 13.40
CA ALA A 274 22.13 -15.52 12.84
C ALA A 274 21.04 -15.42 13.91
N GLN A 275 21.32 -15.88 15.13
CA GLN A 275 20.40 -15.76 16.29
C GLN A 275 20.14 -14.32 16.77
N ARG A 276 20.79 -13.30 16.19
CA ARG A 276 20.35 -11.89 16.31
C ARG A 276 19.05 -11.63 15.55
N VAL A 277 18.75 -12.43 14.54
CA VAL A 277 17.46 -12.44 13.86
C VAL A 277 16.51 -13.34 14.64
N ALA A 278 15.43 -12.75 15.14
CA ALA A 278 14.47 -13.46 15.96
C ALA A 278 13.46 -14.25 15.17
N ALA A 279 13.09 -13.76 13.98
CA ALA A 279 12.28 -14.48 13.01
C ALA A 279 12.37 -13.83 11.63
N VAL A 280 11.99 -14.60 10.61
CA VAL A 280 11.58 -14.10 9.30
C VAL A 280 10.04 -14.16 9.25
N ILE A 281 9.38 -13.04 8.94
CA ILE A 281 7.91 -12.98 8.76
C ILE A 281 7.57 -12.66 7.30
N ILE A 282 6.59 -13.39 6.74
CA ILE A 282 6.19 -13.26 5.33
C ILE A 282 4.73 -13.68 5.12
N GLU A 283 4.01 -12.97 4.25
CA GLU A 283 2.70 -13.41 3.74
C GLU A 283 2.90 -14.49 2.66
N PRO A 284 2.12 -15.60 2.62
CA PRO A 284 2.17 -16.55 1.50
C PRO A 284 1.86 -15.88 0.15
N ILE A 285 0.91 -14.94 0.17
CA ILE A 285 0.55 -14.05 -0.94
C ILE A 285 0.39 -12.65 -0.33
N GLN A 286 1.18 -11.66 -0.79
CA GLN A 286 1.06 -10.31 -0.26
C GLN A 286 -0.26 -9.68 -0.71
N GLY A 287 -1.19 -9.46 0.21
CA GLY A 287 -2.53 -8.98 -0.08
C GLY A 287 -2.55 -7.50 -0.46
N GLU A 288 -2.32 -6.65 0.53
CA GLU A 288 -2.28 -5.18 0.37
C GLU A 288 -1.17 -4.71 -0.58
N GLY A 289 -0.07 -5.49 -0.66
CA GLY A 289 1.07 -5.24 -1.54
C GLY A 289 0.76 -5.36 -3.04
N GLY A 290 -0.43 -5.87 -3.40
CA GLY A 290 -0.84 -6.01 -4.80
C GLY A 290 -1.14 -7.46 -5.21
N VAL A 291 -1.58 -8.33 -4.29
CA VAL A 291 -1.79 -9.76 -4.57
C VAL A 291 -0.56 -10.37 -5.27
N ARG A 292 0.61 -10.20 -4.65
CA ARG A 292 1.91 -10.63 -5.20
C ARG A 292 2.19 -12.05 -4.73
N LEU A 293 2.43 -12.95 -5.67
CA LEU A 293 2.79 -14.35 -5.41
C LEU A 293 4.30 -14.53 -5.56
N ALA A 294 4.86 -15.50 -4.83
CA ALA A 294 6.20 -16.03 -5.04
C ALA A 294 6.10 -17.55 -5.24
N SER A 295 7.08 -18.15 -5.92
CA SER A 295 7.02 -19.57 -6.25
C SER A 295 7.20 -20.47 -5.03
N ALA A 296 6.69 -21.70 -5.12
CA ALA A 296 6.96 -22.74 -4.12
C ALA A 296 8.48 -22.99 -3.95
N ARG A 297 9.26 -22.89 -5.05
CA ARG A 297 10.73 -23.05 -5.03
C ARG A 297 11.38 -22.03 -4.09
N PHE A 298 10.95 -20.77 -4.16
CA PHE A 298 11.44 -19.73 -3.25
C PHE A 298 11.15 -20.08 -1.77
N PHE A 299 9.91 -20.44 -1.45
CA PHE A 299 9.53 -20.75 -0.07
C PHE A 299 10.20 -22.02 0.48
N LYS A 300 10.39 -23.07 -0.33
CA LYS A 300 11.16 -24.27 0.06
C LYS A 300 12.61 -23.91 0.41
N ARG A 301 13.25 -23.07 -0.40
CA ARG A 301 14.62 -22.59 -0.16
C ARG A 301 14.70 -21.68 1.06
N LEU A 302 13.75 -20.75 1.20
CA LEU A 302 13.66 -19.88 2.38
C LEU A 302 13.52 -20.73 3.65
N ARG A 303 12.67 -21.76 3.64
CA ARG A 303 12.50 -22.64 4.81
C ARG A 303 13.79 -23.35 5.19
N LEU A 304 14.49 -23.95 4.23
CA LEU A 304 15.77 -24.62 4.51
C LEU A 304 16.83 -23.63 5.01
N LEU A 305 16.91 -22.44 4.41
CA LEU A 305 17.78 -21.38 4.88
C LEU A 305 17.46 -21.00 6.34
N THR A 306 16.19 -20.78 6.68
CA THR A 306 15.81 -20.47 8.06
C THR A 306 16.14 -21.60 9.06
N LEU A 307 15.97 -22.87 8.66
CA LEU A 307 16.29 -24.03 9.50
C LEU A 307 17.79 -24.18 9.76
N ILE A 308 18.60 -24.08 8.70
CA ILE A 308 20.07 -24.17 8.78
C ILE A 308 20.60 -23.11 9.75
N HIS A 309 20.08 -21.89 9.69
CA HIS A 309 20.53 -20.76 10.51
C HIS A 309 19.83 -20.64 11.87
N ASP A 310 18.99 -21.61 12.25
CA ASP A 310 18.23 -21.60 13.50
C ASP A 310 17.38 -20.33 13.69
N VAL A 311 16.70 -19.89 12.63
CA VAL A 311 15.79 -18.74 12.66
C VAL A 311 14.36 -19.20 12.41
N PRO A 312 13.36 -18.81 13.23
CA PRO A 312 11.97 -19.18 13.02
C PRO A 312 11.39 -18.51 11.76
N LEU A 313 10.53 -19.25 11.05
CA LEU A 313 9.73 -18.74 9.94
C LEU A 313 8.28 -18.57 10.37
N ILE A 314 7.77 -17.36 10.23
CA ILE A 314 6.39 -16.96 10.54
C ILE A 314 5.65 -16.70 9.24
N PHE A 315 4.54 -17.40 9.02
CA PHE A 315 3.61 -17.05 7.95
C PHE A 315 2.51 -16.14 8.48
N ASP A 316 2.33 -14.98 7.84
CA ASP A 316 1.14 -14.17 8.05
C ASP A 316 0.03 -14.59 7.10
N GLU A 317 -0.91 -15.39 7.63
CA GLU A 317 -2.08 -15.91 6.93
C GLU A 317 -3.36 -15.15 7.32
N VAL A 318 -3.24 -13.94 7.87
CA VAL A 318 -4.40 -13.10 8.24
C VAL A 318 -5.34 -12.87 7.05
N GLN A 319 -4.83 -12.75 5.83
CA GLN A 319 -5.66 -12.62 4.62
C GLN A 319 -5.89 -13.93 3.87
N THR A 320 -4.86 -14.78 3.78
CA THR A 320 -4.83 -15.97 2.92
C THR A 320 -5.45 -17.22 3.55
N GLY A 321 -5.45 -17.29 4.89
CA GLY A 321 -5.90 -18.47 5.63
C GLY A 321 -7.40 -18.71 5.53
N PHE A 322 -7.82 -19.89 6.00
CA PHE A 322 -9.19 -20.38 6.01
C PHE A 322 -9.78 -20.63 4.62
N GLY A 323 -9.02 -21.27 3.74
CA GLY A 323 -9.57 -21.75 2.47
C GLY A 323 -9.44 -20.80 1.28
N ALA A 324 -9.07 -19.52 1.46
CA ALA A 324 -9.24 -18.49 0.43
C ALA A 324 -8.51 -18.79 -0.89
N THR A 325 -7.42 -19.57 -0.82
CA THR A 325 -6.60 -19.99 -1.96
C THR A 325 -6.95 -21.39 -2.49
N GLY A 326 -8.04 -22.00 -2.01
CA GLY A 326 -8.41 -23.39 -2.27
C GLY A 326 -7.63 -24.42 -1.43
N ARG A 327 -6.88 -23.97 -0.42
CA ARG A 327 -6.24 -24.78 0.64
C ARG A 327 -6.61 -24.18 1.98
N MET A 328 -6.65 -24.99 3.04
CA MET A 328 -6.99 -24.49 4.38
C MET A 328 -6.02 -23.37 4.77
N TRP A 329 -4.73 -23.61 4.59
CA TRP A 329 -3.66 -22.63 4.73
C TRP A 329 -2.93 -22.45 3.40
N ALA A 330 -2.66 -21.21 2.98
CA ALA A 330 -2.03 -20.96 1.69
C ALA A 330 -0.59 -21.47 1.61
N HIS A 331 0.14 -21.52 2.73
CA HIS A 331 1.51 -22.07 2.73
C HIS A 331 1.56 -23.56 2.36
N GLU A 332 0.44 -24.28 2.42
CA GLU A 332 0.35 -25.68 1.96
C GLU A 332 0.63 -25.83 0.47
N HIS A 333 0.41 -24.78 -0.34
CA HIS A 333 0.76 -24.80 -1.77
C HIS A 333 2.26 -24.92 -2.02
N PHE A 334 3.09 -24.61 -1.03
CA PHE A 334 4.54 -24.59 -1.20
C PHE A 334 5.20 -25.91 -0.88
N ASP A 335 4.48 -26.87 -0.29
CA ASP A 335 5.01 -28.21 0.06
C ASP A 335 6.38 -28.12 0.77
N LEU A 336 6.41 -27.34 1.85
CA LEU A 336 7.64 -27.03 2.55
C LEU A 336 8.31 -28.30 3.10
N PRO A 337 9.64 -28.39 3.06
CA PRO A 337 10.37 -29.55 3.61
C PRO A 337 10.15 -29.73 5.11
N ALA A 338 9.78 -28.66 5.81
CA ALA A 338 9.32 -28.66 7.19
C ALA A 338 8.22 -27.62 7.38
N PRO A 339 7.31 -27.82 8.35
CA PRO A 339 6.31 -26.82 8.69
C PRO A 339 6.93 -25.49 9.16
N PRO A 340 6.19 -24.37 9.09
CA PRO A 340 6.60 -23.11 9.71
C PRO A 340 6.59 -23.19 11.23
N ASP A 341 7.18 -22.19 11.89
CA ASP A 341 7.30 -22.16 13.34
C ASP A 341 6.14 -21.38 14.00
N ALA A 342 5.50 -20.47 13.25
CA ALA A 342 4.27 -19.81 13.64
C ALA A 342 3.40 -19.44 12.41
N VAL A 343 2.10 -19.35 12.64
CA VAL A 343 1.11 -18.87 11.66
C VAL A 343 0.16 -17.90 12.35
N THR A 344 0.02 -16.68 11.80
CA THR A 344 -0.99 -15.72 12.26
C THR A 344 -2.23 -15.77 11.37
N TRP A 345 -3.40 -15.67 11.98
CA TRP A 345 -4.68 -15.72 11.28
C TRP A 345 -5.67 -14.74 11.90
N ALA A 346 -6.52 -14.13 11.08
CA ALA A 346 -7.64 -13.31 11.54
C ALA A 346 -8.69 -13.19 10.43
N LYS A 347 -9.31 -12.02 10.26
CA LYS A 347 -10.29 -11.72 9.21
C LYS A 347 -11.42 -12.75 9.17
N LYS A 348 -11.33 -13.78 8.32
CA LYS A 348 -12.32 -14.87 8.21
C LYS A 348 -12.50 -15.63 9.53
N ALA A 349 -11.46 -15.67 10.37
CA ALA A 349 -11.54 -16.20 11.74
C ALA A 349 -12.49 -15.42 12.66
N GLN A 350 -12.80 -14.15 12.33
CA GLN A 350 -13.54 -13.19 13.18
C GLN A 350 -12.85 -12.82 14.51
N ASN A 351 -11.77 -13.52 14.86
CA ASN A 351 -10.85 -13.27 15.96
C ASN A 351 -9.42 -13.27 15.42
N GLY A 352 -8.47 -12.72 16.16
CA GLY A 352 -7.05 -12.98 15.88
C GLY A 352 -6.65 -14.32 16.51
N VAL A 353 -5.85 -15.11 15.80
CA VAL A 353 -5.33 -16.39 16.28
C VAL A 353 -3.87 -16.49 15.89
N LEU A 354 -3.03 -16.83 16.87
CA LEU A 354 -1.63 -17.15 16.68
C LEU A 354 -1.44 -18.64 16.92
N PHE A 355 -1.06 -19.39 15.90
CA PHE A 355 -0.59 -20.78 16.04
C PHE A 355 0.94 -20.78 16.13
N VAL A 356 1.51 -21.54 17.07
CA VAL A 356 2.96 -21.63 17.30
C VAL A 356 3.41 -23.07 17.53
N SER A 357 4.65 -23.35 17.14
CA SER A 357 5.36 -24.57 17.49
C SER A 357 5.59 -24.68 19.01
N GLU A 358 5.86 -25.89 19.50
CA GLU A 358 6.22 -26.11 20.92
C GLU A 358 7.45 -25.27 21.33
N ALA A 359 8.43 -25.13 20.44
CA ALA A 359 9.63 -24.35 20.70
C ALA A 359 9.31 -22.86 20.92
N LEU A 360 8.41 -22.29 20.12
CA LEU A 360 7.97 -20.90 20.31
C LEU A 360 7.00 -20.73 21.49
N ALA A 361 6.27 -21.79 21.86
CA ALA A 361 5.38 -21.80 23.00
C ALA A 361 6.08 -21.85 24.36
N ALA A 362 7.38 -22.22 24.41
CA ALA A 362 8.11 -22.59 25.62
C ALA A 362 7.99 -21.58 26.78
N PHE A 363 7.94 -20.27 26.47
CA PHE A 363 7.91 -19.20 27.47
C PHE A 363 6.59 -18.40 27.50
N PHE A 364 5.53 -18.89 26.86
CA PHE A 364 4.26 -18.15 26.76
C PHE A 364 3.59 -17.89 28.13
N GLN A 365 3.73 -18.84 29.07
CA GLN A 365 3.13 -18.73 30.41
C GLN A 365 4.02 -17.98 31.40
N GLU A 366 5.24 -17.58 31.01
CA GLU A 366 6.13 -16.85 31.92
C GLU A 366 5.60 -15.43 32.19
N GLU A 367 5.48 -15.09 33.49
CA GLU A 367 5.29 -13.72 33.97
C GLU A 367 4.09 -12.98 33.34
N LYS A 368 3.07 -13.70 32.85
CA LYS A 368 1.91 -13.15 32.12
C LYS A 368 2.29 -12.24 30.93
N LYS A 369 3.42 -12.48 30.27
CA LYS A 369 3.90 -11.67 29.12
C LYS A 369 2.97 -11.71 27.92
N PHE A 370 2.19 -12.78 27.77
CA PHE A 370 1.17 -12.93 26.73
C PHE A 370 -0.21 -12.86 27.39
N ASN A 371 -0.85 -11.71 27.29
CA ASN A 371 -2.18 -11.49 27.84
C ASN A 371 -2.92 -10.40 27.05
N THR A 372 -4.24 -10.52 26.97
CA THR A 372 -5.15 -9.46 26.53
C THR A 372 -6.40 -9.52 27.40
N THR A 373 -7.14 -8.42 27.58
CA THR A 373 -8.36 -8.45 28.41
C THR A 373 -9.40 -9.43 27.85
N TRP A 374 -9.61 -9.44 26.53
CA TRP A 374 -10.75 -10.14 25.94
C TRP A 374 -10.45 -11.55 25.44
N GLU A 375 -9.21 -11.84 25.00
CA GLU A 375 -8.81 -13.11 24.38
C GLU A 375 -9.80 -13.56 23.27
N GLY A 376 -10.23 -12.60 22.45
CA GLY A 376 -11.24 -12.78 21.41
C GLY A 376 -12.66 -12.35 21.81
N ASP A 377 -13.52 -12.25 20.81
CA ASP A 377 -14.94 -11.92 20.89
C ASP A 377 -15.80 -13.20 20.78
N PRO A 378 -16.75 -13.43 21.71
CA PRO A 378 -17.57 -14.64 21.72
C PRO A 378 -18.56 -14.72 20.54
N VAL A 379 -18.97 -13.59 19.94
CA VAL A 379 -19.81 -13.60 18.74
C VAL A 379 -19.03 -14.20 17.57
N GLY A 380 -17.80 -13.74 17.38
CA GLY A 380 -16.85 -14.26 16.40
C GLY A 380 -16.48 -15.71 16.64
N MET A 381 -16.38 -16.15 17.90
CA MET A 381 -16.14 -17.56 18.24
C MET A 381 -17.28 -18.47 17.76
N LEU A 382 -18.53 -18.12 18.07
CA LEU A 382 -19.71 -18.88 17.61
C LEU A 382 -19.82 -18.85 16.08
N ARG A 383 -19.65 -17.67 15.47
CA ARG A 383 -19.68 -17.50 14.02
C ARG A 383 -18.63 -18.36 13.32
N LEU A 384 -17.40 -18.39 13.83
CA LEU A 384 -16.36 -19.21 13.24
C LEU A 384 -16.69 -20.70 13.38
N MET A 385 -17.05 -21.17 14.57
CA MET A 385 -17.40 -22.59 14.75
C MET A 385 -18.52 -23.04 13.81
N ALA A 386 -19.54 -22.21 13.57
CA ALA A 386 -20.61 -22.52 12.62
C ALA A 386 -20.15 -22.51 11.15
N THR A 387 -19.23 -21.62 10.79
CA THR A 387 -18.74 -21.51 9.41
C THR A 387 -17.64 -22.52 9.08
N MET A 388 -16.95 -23.06 10.07
CA MET A 388 -15.95 -24.13 9.90
C MET A 388 -16.52 -25.35 9.20
N ASP A 389 -17.70 -25.81 9.63
CA ASP A 389 -18.32 -27.02 9.08
C ASP A 389 -18.89 -26.80 7.67
N ARG A 390 -18.96 -25.54 7.21
CA ARG A 390 -19.42 -25.16 5.86
C ARG A 390 -18.29 -24.99 4.85
N LEU A 391 -17.04 -25.05 5.30
CA LEU A 391 -15.90 -24.84 4.42
C LEU A 391 -15.76 -26.00 3.43
N ASP A 392 -16.23 -25.77 2.20
CA ASP A 392 -16.00 -26.65 1.06
C ASP A 392 -14.87 -26.06 0.18
N LEU A 393 -13.67 -26.64 0.28
CA LEU A 393 -12.51 -26.21 -0.51
C LEU A 393 -12.69 -26.45 -2.01
N ASP A 394 -13.49 -27.44 -2.42
CA ASP A 394 -13.78 -27.68 -3.85
C ASP A 394 -14.73 -26.61 -4.40
N GLN A 395 -15.70 -26.17 -3.60
CA GLN A 395 -16.49 -24.99 -3.93
C GLN A 395 -15.58 -23.75 -4.08
N VAL A 396 -14.66 -23.49 -3.15
CA VAL A 396 -13.74 -22.34 -3.28
C VAL A 396 -12.91 -22.40 -4.57
N ARG A 397 -12.40 -23.60 -4.92
CA ARG A 397 -11.65 -23.80 -6.17
C ARG A 397 -12.51 -23.55 -7.41
N ARG A 398 -13.75 -24.04 -7.43
CA ARG A 398 -14.70 -23.82 -8.54
C ARG A 398 -15.05 -22.34 -8.68
N THR A 399 -15.45 -21.66 -7.61
CA THR A 399 -15.74 -20.22 -7.60
C THR A 399 -14.53 -19.41 -8.08
N GLY A 400 -13.33 -19.73 -7.56
CA GLY A 400 -12.09 -19.09 -7.95
C GLY A 400 -11.74 -19.30 -9.43
N ALA A 401 -11.91 -20.52 -9.95
CA ALA A 401 -11.66 -20.83 -11.35
C ALA A 401 -12.62 -20.08 -12.28
N ALA A 402 -13.91 -20.02 -11.94
CA ALA A 402 -14.91 -19.25 -12.69
C ALA A 402 -14.56 -17.76 -12.72
N ALA A 403 -14.25 -17.16 -11.56
CA ALA A 403 -13.84 -15.76 -11.47
C ALA A 403 -12.55 -15.47 -12.24
N ARG A 404 -11.56 -16.35 -12.16
CA ARG A 404 -10.30 -16.22 -12.90
C ARG A 404 -10.54 -16.27 -14.41
N ALA A 405 -11.33 -17.23 -14.89
CA ALA A 405 -11.66 -17.35 -16.31
C ALA A 405 -12.39 -16.11 -16.83
N ALA A 406 -13.34 -15.57 -16.05
CA ALA A 406 -14.07 -14.35 -16.42
C ALA A 406 -13.14 -13.12 -16.50
N LEU A 407 -12.22 -12.96 -15.54
CA LEU A 407 -11.20 -11.90 -15.57
C LEU A 407 -10.20 -12.07 -16.72
N GLU A 408 -9.79 -13.29 -17.04
CA GLU A 408 -8.91 -13.57 -18.19
C GLU A 408 -9.61 -13.26 -19.51
N GLY A 409 -10.92 -13.53 -19.62
CA GLY A 409 -11.75 -13.09 -20.75
C GLY A 409 -11.80 -11.57 -20.87
N LEU A 410 -11.97 -10.86 -19.76
CA LEU A 410 -11.93 -9.40 -19.72
C LEU A 410 -10.55 -8.84 -20.13
N GLN A 411 -9.47 -9.46 -19.65
CA GLN A 411 -8.10 -9.11 -20.03
C GLN A 411 -7.86 -9.32 -21.53
N ALA A 412 -8.37 -10.42 -22.11
CA ALA A 412 -8.24 -10.68 -23.54
C ALA A 412 -9.03 -9.67 -24.39
N ARG A 413 -10.17 -9.19 -23.87
CA ARG A 413 -11.01 -8.19 -24.52
C ARG A 413 -10.44 -6.78 -24.45
N PHE A 414 -9.78 -6.43 -23.34
CA PHE A 414 -9.24 -5.08 -23.08
C PHE A 414 -7.77 -5.10 -22.60
N PRO A 415 -6.83 -5.67 -23.39
CA PRO A 415 -5.44 -5.84 -22.98
C PRO A 415 -4.67 -4.52 -22.75
N GLU A 416 -5.16 -3.42 -23.33
CA GLU A 416 -4.62 -2.07 -23.18
C GLU A 416 -4.88 -1.48 -21.79
N LEU A 417 -5.87 -1.99 -21.05
CA LEU A 417 -6.24 -1.47 -19.73
C LEU A 417 -6.11 -2.54 -18.64
N ILE A 418 -6.62 -3.75 -18.87
CA ILE A 418 -6.59 -4.85 -17.90
C ILE A 418 -5.37 -5.72 -18.18
N GLN A 419 -4.51 -5.90 -17.17
CA GLN A 419 -3.24 -6.59 -17.30
C GLN A 419 -3.02 -7.55 -16.12
N LYS A 420 -2.19 -8.58 -16.32
CA LYS A 420 -1.66 -9.45 -15.26
C LYS A 420 -2.72 -9.97 -14.28
N VAL A 421 -3.80 -10.57 -14.79
CA VAL A 421 -4.73 -11.36 -13.98
C VAL A 421 -3.95 -12.46 -13.24
N ARG A 422 -4.11 -12.51 -11.91
CA ARG A 422 -3.33 -13.38 -11.02
C ARG A 422 -4.08 -13.69 -9.72
N GLY A 423 -3.53 -14.61 -8.94
CA GLY A 423 -4.07 -15.03 -7.65
C GLY A 423 -4.39 -16.53 -7.60
N LEU A 424 -4.82 -16.99 -6.42
CA LEU A 424 -5.19 -18.40 -6.17
C LEU A 424 -6.56 -18.45 -5.48
N GLY A 425 -7.34 -19.49 -5.80
CA GLY A 425 -8.70 -19.64 -5.28
C GLY A 425 -9.53 -18.39 -5.58
N VAL A 426 -10.18 -17.85 -4.55
CA VAL A 426 -10.96 -16.60 -4.67
C VAL A 426 -10.12 -15.35 -4.40
N MET A 427 -8.84 -15.48 -4.06
CA MET A 427 -7.96 -14.34 -3.80
C MET A 427 -7.30 -13.87 -5.11
N LEU A 428 -8.05 -13.17 -5.95
CA LEU A 428 -7.64 -12.74 -7.29
C LEU A 428 -7.42 -11.22 -7.40
N ALA A 429 -6.63 -10.83 -8.39
CA ALA A 429 -6.45 -9.44 -8.78
C ALA A 429 -6.03 -9.30 -10.25
N PHE A 430 -6.11 -8.08 -10.75
CA PHE A 430 -5.51 -7.67 -12.02
C PHE A 430 -4.86 -6.29 -11.84
N ASP A 431 -3.84 -6.01 -12.65
CA ASP A 431 -3.26 -4.69 -12.79
C ASP A 431 -4.07 -3.87 -13.80
N VAL A 432 -4.18 -2.58 -13.55
CA VAL A 432 -4.61 -1.60 -14.53
C VAL A 432 -3.37 -0.97 -15.17
N ALA A 433 -3.45 -0.61 -16.46
CA ALA A 433 -2.33 -0.08 -17.23
C ALA A 433 -1.62 1.11 -16.58
N ARG A 434 -2.36 1.95 -15.86
CA ARG A 434 -1.85 3.10 -15.10
C ARG A 434 -2.51 3.19 -13.72
N SER A 435 -1.82 3.80 -12.77
CA SER A 435 -2.29 3.96 -11.38
C SER A 435 -3.47 4.93 -11.27
N ASP A 436 -3.48 6.02 -12.03
CA ASP A 436 -4.61 6.95 -12.14
C ASP A 436 -5.84 6.29 -12.76
N TRP A 437 -5.65 5.49 -13.82
CA TRP A 437 -6.73 4.74 -14.46
C TRP A 437 -7.34 3.69 -13.54
N ARG A 438 -6.57 3.16 -12.58
CA ARG A 438 -7.08 2.22 -11.57
C ARG A 438 -8.13 2.88 -10.69
N ASP A 439 -7.89 4.11 -10.24
CA ASP A 439 -8.83 4.86 -9.40
C ASP A 439 -10.07 5.28 -10.20
N VAL A 440 -9.90 5.67 -11.47
CA VAL A 440 -11.00 5.93 -12.40
C VAL A 440 -11.85 4.70 -12.66
N LEU A 441 -11.22 3.53 -12.91
CA LEU A 441 -11.95 2.28 -13.13
C LEU A 441 -12.75 1.89 -11.88
N ARG A 442 -12.16 2.03 -10.70
CA ARG A 442 -12.85 1.76 -9.43
C ARG A 442 -14.06 2.69 -9.23
N ASP A 443 -13.93 3.98 -9.52
CA ASP A 443 -15.03 4.94 -9.46
C ASP A 443 -16.18 4.53 -10.39
N ARG A 444 -15.88 4.24 -11.66
CA ARG A 444 -16.88 3.87 -12.67
C ARG A 444 -17.58 2.55 -12.36
N ALA A 445 -16.83 1.57 -11.84
CA ALA A 445 -17.37 0.32 -11.33
C ALA A 445 -18.29 0.57 -10.13
N PHE A 446 -17.88 1.41 -9.18
CA PHE A 446 -18.67 1.76 -8.00
C PHE A 446 -20.00 2.43 -8.38
N ARG A 447 -19.99 3.39 -9.31
CA ARG A 447 -21.20 4.04 -9.83
C ARG A 447 -22.21 3.06 -10.45
N ARG A 448 -21.71 1.93 -10.96
CA ARG A 448 -22.51 0.82 -11.53
C ARG A 448 -22.87 -0.25 -10.50
N GLY A 449 -22.52 -0.06 -9.23
CA GLY A 449 -22.87 -0.96 -8.15
C GLY A 449 -21.84 -2.05 -7.91
N LEU A 450 -20.58 -1.94 -8.35
CA LEU A 450 -19.53 -2.91 -8.08
C LEU A 450 -18.46 -2.33 -7.13
N ILE A 451 -18.23 -3.00 -6.01
CA ILE A 451 -17.20 -2.65 -5.04
C ILE A 451 -15.94 -3.47 -5.30
N LEU A 452 -14.84 -2.76 -5.53
CA LEU A 452 -13.49 -3.32 -5.69
C LEU A 452 -12.53 -2.60 -4.76
N LEU A 453 -11.54 -3.33 -4.26
CA LEU A 453 -10.54 -2.79 -3.34
C LEU A 453 -9.19 -2.62 -4.05
N PRO A 454 -8.49 -1.50 -3.83
CA PRO A 454 -7.16 -1.32 -4.39
C PRO A 454 -6.12 -2.20 -3.69
N ALA A 455 -5.06 -2.54 -4.41
CA ALA A 455 -3.89 -3.21 -3.86
C ALA A 455 -2.63 -2.74 -4.60
N GLY A 456 -1.50 -2.68 -3.90
CA GLY A 456 -0.27 -2.18 -4.50
C GLY A 456 -0.46 -0.75 -4.99
N GLU A 457 0.03 -0.47 -6.19
CA GLU A 457 -0.09 0.82 -6.85
C GLU A 457 -1.16 0.81 -7.95
N ARG A 458 -1.15 -0.26 -8.75
CA ARG A 458 -1.92 -0.41 -9.99
C ARG A 458 -2.98 -1.51 -9.95
N ALA A 459 -3.08 -2.28 -8.87
CA ALA A 459 -3.95 -3.46 -8.84
C ALA A 459 -5.33 -3.18 -8.23
N LEU A 460 -6.34 -3.87 -8.75
CA LEU A 460 -7.64 -4.05 -8.11
C LEU A 460 -7.81 -5.51 -7.70
N ARG A 461 -8.28 -5.71 -6.47
CA ARG A 461 -8.67 -7.02 -5.95
C ARG A 461 -10.03 -7.40 -6.52
N PHE A 462 -10.18 -8.68 -6.79
CA PHE A 462 -11.43 -9.31 -7.17
C PHE A 462 -11.59 -10.56 -6.30
N TYR A 463 -12.14 -10.35 -5.10
CA TYR A 463 -12.29 -11.37 -4.07
C TYR A 463 -13.76 -11.76 -3.94
N PRO A 464 -14.27 -12.70 -4.75
CA PRO A 464 -15.58 -13.27 -4.50
C PRO A 464 -15.58 -14.01 -3.16
N ARG A 465 -16.76 -14.10 -2.55
CA ARG A 465 -17.04 -15.00 -1.41
C ARG A 465 -17.05 -16.44 -1.89
N TYR A 466 -16.86 -17.40 -0.99
CA TYR A 466 -16.69 -18.81 -1.33
C TYR A 466 -17.89 -19.39 -2.08
N ASP A 467 -19.08 -18.93 -1.73
CA ASP A 467 -20.39 -19.29 -2.26
C ASP A 467 -20.92 -18.32 -3.33
N THR A 468 -20.08 -17.44 -3.87
CA THR A 468 -20.48 -16.53 -4.95
C THR A 468 -20.86 -17.34 -6.19
N SER A 469 -22.04 -17.08 -6.75
CA SER A 469 -22.53 -17.78 -7.94
C SER A 469 -21.85 -17.28 -9.22
N ASP A 470 -21.80 -18.16 -10.23
CA ASP A 470 -21.31 -17.81 -11.57
C ASP A 470 -22.05 -16.61 -12.17
N ALA A 471 -23.35 -16.49 -11.92
CA ALA A 471 -24.16 -15.37 -12.38
C ALA A 471 -23.72 -14.03 -11.75
N ALA A 472 -23.37 -14.02 -10.46
CA ALA A 472 -22.87 -12.83 -9.79
C ALA A 472 -21.44 -12.48 -10.26
N ILE A 473 -20.59 -13.48 -10.49
CA ILE A 473 -19.26 -13.28 -11.09
C ILE A 473 -19.39 -12.63 -12.47
N GLN A 474 -20.29 -13.16 -13.31
CA GLN A 474 -20.54 -12.66 -14.65
C GLN A 474 -21.09 -11.22 -14.62
N GLU A 475 -22.02 -10.92 -13.72
CA GLU A 475 -22.53 -9.56 -13.50
C GLU A 475 -21.40 -8.58 -13.11
N ALA A 476 -20.50 -8.96 -12.20
CA ALA A 476 -19.36 -8.12 -11.84
C ALA A 476 -18.43 -7.84 -13.03
N VAL A 477 -18.16 -8.85 -13.86
CA VAL A 477 -17.30 -8.68 -15.05
C VAL A 477 -17.99 -7.86 -16.13
N GLU A 478 -19.31 -7.95 -16.28
CA GLU A 478 -20.09 -7.08 -17.17
C GLU A 478 -20.06 -5.61 -16.72
N ILE A 479 -20.21 -5.36 -15.42
CA ILE A 479 -20.06 -4.02 -14.84
C ILE A 479 -18.65 -3.47 -15.08
N LEU A 480 -17.62 -4.30 -14.87
CA LEU A 480 -16.24 -3.94 -15.16
C LEU A 480 -16.04 -3.63 -16.65
N ALA A 481 -16.56 -4.46 -17.55
CA ALA A 481 -16.45 -4.26 -18.99
C ALA A 481 -17.05 -2.92 -19.41
N ALA A 482 -18.25 -2.58 -18.94
CA ALA A 482 -18.87 -1.28 -19.21
C ALA A 482 -18.01 -0.12 -18.68
N ALA A 483 -17.46 -0.25 -17.47
CA ALA A 483 -16.58 0.76 -16.88
C ALA A 483 -15.27 0.95 -17.68
N VAL A 484 -14.72 -0.13 -18.24
CA VAL A 484 -13.55 -0.10 -19.13
C VAL A 484 -13.89 0.56 -20.47
N GLU A 485 -15.00 0.19 -21.09
CA GLU A 485 -15.49 0.79 -22.34
C GLU A 485 -15.68 2.30 -22.20
N ASP A 486 -16.22 2.76 -21.07
CA ASP A 486 -16.31 4.20 -20.80
C ASP A 486 -14.93 4.88 -20.79
N ILE A 487 -13.88 4.21 -20.27
CA ILE A 487 -12.53 4.80 -20.16
C ILE A 487 -11.91 4.91 -21.54
N LEU A 488 -12.09 3.88 -22.35
CA LEU A 488 -11.55 3.82 -23.69
C LEU A 488 -12.28 4.79 -24.64
N THR A 489 -13.57 5.01 -24.44
CA THR A 489 -14.39 5.91 -25.29
C THR A 489 -14.27 7.39 -24.91
N ARG A 490 -14.29 7.73 -23.62
CA ARG A 490 -14.29 9.12 -23.13
C ARG A 490 -12.93 9.60 -22.63
N GLY A 491 -11.94 8.71 -22.55
CA GLY A 491 -10.69 8.96 -21.83
C GLY A 491 -10.83 8.82 -20.31
N ALA A 492 -9.69 8.88 -19.64
CA ALA A 492 -9.59 8.72 -18.18
C ALA A 492 -9.84 10.01 -17.38
N ALA A 493 -10.51 11.00 -17.98
CA ALA A 493 -10.88 12.21 -17.26
C ALA A 493 -12.01 11.86 -16.27
N VAL A 494 -11.71 11.96 -14.99
CA VAL A 494 -12.68 12.08 -13.90
C VAL A 494 -12.15 13.22 -13.02
N PRO A 495 -12.97 14.17 -12.57
CA PRO A 495 -12.60 15.00 -11.44
C PRO A 495 -12.44 14.05 -10.26
N LEU A 496 -11.19 13.63 -9.99
CA LEU A 496 -10.90 12.72 -8.89
C LEU A 496 -11.39 13.39 -7.60
N GLY A 497 -12.51 12.88 -7.08
CA GLY A 497 -12.98 13.18 -5.72
C GLY A 497 -11.86 12.90 -4.72
N PRO A 498 -11.92 13.47 -3.51
CA PRO A 498 -10.74 13.74 -2.70
C PRO A 498 -9.98 12.44 -2.37
N GLU A 499 -8.83 12.24 -3.02
CA GLU A 499 -7.74 11.46 -2.45
C GLU A 499 -7.30 12.15 -1.17
N LEU A 500 -7.19 11.38 -0.06
CA LEU A 500 -6.57 11.74 1.23
C LEU A 500 -6.00 13.16 1.27
N ARG A 501 -6.89 14.15 1.34
CA ARG A 501 -6.47 15.53 1.52
C ARG A 501 -6.04 15.58 2.98
N ALA A 502 -4.74 15.73 3.23
CA ALA A 502 -4.34 16.48 4.40
C ALA A 502 -5.23 17.72 4.41
N SER A 503 -5.96 17.94 5.52
CA SER A 503 -7.03 18.94 5.57
C SER A 503 -6.59 20.19 4.81
N PRO A 504 -7.38 20.61 3.80
CA PRO A 504 -7.02 21.76 3.00
C PRO A 504 -6.72 22.94 3.92
N MET A 505 -5.59 23.59 3.68
CA MET A 505 -5.07 24.66 4.54
C MET A 505 -5.02 25.94 3.72
N SER A 506 -5.80 26.93 4.13
CA SER A 506 -5.60 28.31 3.66
C SER A 506 -4.45 28.92 4.45
N VAL A 507 -3.39 29.31 3.75
CA VAL A 507 -2.16 29.84 4.34
C VAL A 507 -2.08 31.33 4.04
N PRO A 508 -2.20 32.24 5.03
CA PRO A 508 -1.92 33.64 4.80
C PRO A 508 -0.45 33.79 4.35
N PRO A 509 -0.14 34.42 3.19
CA PRO A 509 1.25 34.53 2.71
C PRO A 509 2.19 35.15 3.75
N ALA A 510 1.75 36.21 4.42
CA ALA A 510 2.50 36.87 5.50
C ALA A 510 2.60 36.05 6.80
N GLY A 511 1.83 34.96 6.93
CA GLY A 511 1.82 34.07 8.09
C GLY A 511 2.74 32.84 7.94
N ALA A 512 3.35 32.65 6.78
CA ALA A 512 4.33 31.59 6.56
C ALA A 512 5.74 32.05 7.00
N GLU A 513 6.43 31.19 7.73
CA GLU A 513 7.85 31.35 8.05
C GLU A 513 8.68 31.11 6.78
N VAL A 514 9.57 32.06 6.46
CA VAL A 514 10.50 31.93 5.33
C VAL A 514 11.81 31.33 5.83
N ILE A 515 12.26 30.26 5.18
CA ILE A 515 13.51 29.56 5.45
C ILE A 515 14.40 29.73 4.23
N GLU A 516 15.60 30.27 4.42
CA GLU A 516 16.64 30.27 3.39
C GLU A 516 17.28 28.87 3.35
N LEU A 517 17.34 28.25 2.19
CA LEU A 517 17.96 26.95 1.98
C LEU A 517 19.35 27.14 1.37
N ASP A 518 20.34 26.47 1.96
CA ASP A 518 21.71 26.42 1.47
C ASP A 518 22.30 25.00 1.64
N ALA A 519 23.51 24.78 1.12
CA ALA A 519 24.17 23.47 1.22
C ALA A 519 24.38 22.97 2.66
N GLN A 520 24.44 23.86 3.66
CA GLN A 520 24.70 23.50 5.06
C GLN A 520 23.42 23.10 5.79
N ASN A 521 22.32 23.83 5.58
CA ASN A 521 21.06 23.60 6.28
C ASN A 521 20.09 22.66 5.54
N PHE A 522 20.27 22.46 4.23
CA PHE A 522 19.38 21.62 3.43
C PHE A 522 19.22 20.19 3.96
N PRO A 523 20.26 19.51 4.50
CA PRO A 523 20.10 18.17 5.09
C PRO A 523 18.98 18.08 6.15
N GLU A 524 18.74 19.15 6.92
CA GLU A 524 17.68 19.22 7.94
C GLU A 524 16.28 19.37 7.35
N HIS A 525 16.18 19.90 6.13
CA HIS A 525 14.91 20.19 5.45
C HIS A 525 14.63 19.26 4.27
N ARG A 526 15.63 18.47 3.87
CA ARG A 526 15.64 17.53 2.73
C ARG A 526 14.38 16.67 2.69
N ALA A 527 14.05 16.01 3.79
CA ALA A 527 12.90 15.11 3.84
C ALA A 527 11.57 15.85 3.59
N SER A 528 11.43 17.06 4.12
CA SER A 528 10.22 17.86 3.97
C SER A 528 10.10 18.48 2.58
N VAL A 529 11.20 19.00 2.01
CA VAL A 529 11.24 19.50 0.62
C VAL A 529 10.90 18.37 -0.36
N MET A 530 11.50 17.19 -0.19
CA MET A 530 11.20 16.03 -1.03
C MET A 530 9.77 15.51 -0.84
N THR A 531 9.16 15.74 0.33
CA THR A 531 7.75 15.42 0.52
C THR A 531 6.88 16.32 -0.35
N VAL A 532 7.12 17.64 -0.36
CA VAL A 532 6.39 18.58 -1.23
C VAL A 532 6.56 18.21 -2.70
N GLU A 533 7.79 17.89 -3.13
CA GLU A 533 8.09 17.49 -4.51
C GLU A 533 7.33 16.22 -4.93
N ILE A 534 7.33 15.20 -4.07
CA ILE A 534 6.69 13.92 -4.37
C ILE A 534 5.16 14.03 -4.36
N GLU A 535 4.60 14.78 -3.42
CA GLU A 535 3.15 14.96 -3.35
C GLU A 535 2.65 15.82 -4.52
N ARG A 536 3.43 16.80 -4.96
CA ARG A 536 3.08 17.67 -6.10
C ARG A 536 3.20 16.96 -7.45
N TYR A 537 4.31 16.26 -7.70
CA TYR A 537 4.64 15.74 -9.02
C TYR A 537 4.62 14.21 -9.14
N GLY A 538 4.29 13.49 -8.05
CA GLY A 538 4.31 12.03 -8.01
C GLY A 538 5.69 11.49 -7.58
N SER A 539 5.91 10.17 -7.62
CA SER A 539 7.19 9.60 -7.17
C SER A 539 8.10 9.27 -8.35
N LEU A 540 9.37 9.70 -8.26
CA LEU A 540 10.43 9.49 -9.28
C LEU A 540 10.60 8.03 -9.74
N SER A 541 10.18 7.04 -8.94
CA SER A 541 10.34 5.61 -9.25
C SER A 541 9.27 5.04 -10.18
N HIS A 542 8.28 5.83 -10.60
CA HIS A 542 7.11 5.37 -11.35
C HIS A 542 7.09 5.79 -12.83
N TYR A 543 8.20 6.34 -13.33
CA TYR A 543 8.30 6.67 -14.75
C TYR A 543 8.35 5.42 -15.62
N PRO A 544 7.64 5.40 -16.76
CA PRO A 544 7.77 4.30 -17.68
C PRO A 544 9.22 4.25 -18.20
N PRO A 545 9.80 3.06 -18.42
CA PRO A 545 11.24 2.90 -18.65
C PRO A 545 11.78 3.71 -19.83
N ASP A 546 10.96 3.91 -20.87
CA ASP A 546 11.25 4.73 -22.05
C ASP A 546 11.55 6.20 -21.71
N VAL A 547 10.85 6.80 -20.74
CA VAL A 547 11.11 8.16 -20.24
C VAL A 547 12.50 8.26 -19.59
N LEU A 548 12.94 7.22 -18.87
CA LEU A 548 14.24 7.20 -18.19
C LEU A 548 15.41 6.73 -19.08
N HIS A 549 15.13 5.96 -20.14
CA HIS A 549 16.14 5.39 -21.03
C HIS A 549 16.62 6.35 -22.12
N GLU A 550 15.86 7.40 -22.45
CA GLU A 550 16.22 8.38 -23.50
C GLU A 550 16.95 9.63 -22.97
N GLY A 551 17.37 9.67 -21.69
CA GLY A 551 18.02 10.85 -21.12
C GLY A 551 17.09 12.05 -20.89
N ARG A 552 15.79 11.89 -21.16
CA ARG A 552 14.76 12.92 -21.00
C ARG A 552 14.14 12.81 -19.61
N ARG A 553 14.67 13.56 -18.65
CA ARG A 553 14.01 13.71 -17.34
C ARG A 553 12.67 14.44 -17.54
N PRO A 554 11.62 14.11 -16.77
CA PRO A 554 10.45 14.97 -16.69
C PRO A 554 10.90 16.33 -16.19
N LEU A 555 10.72 17.33 -17.04
CA LEU A 555 11.44 18.61 -16.96
C LEU A 555 11.18 19.43 -15.68
N LEU A 556 10.29 18.98 -14.79
CA LEU A 556 9.87 19.71 -13.59
C LEU A 556 9.71 18.85 -12.33
N GLN A 557 10.15 17.58 -12.38
CA GLN A 557 10.40 16.83 -11.15
C GLN A 557 11.89 16.64 -10.97
N PHE A 558 12.43 17.18 -9.89
CA PHE A 558 13.85 17.17 -9.63
C PHE A 558 14.23 16.11 -8.61
N PRO A 559 15.20 15.24 -8.93
CA PRO A 559 15.75 14.35 -7.93
C PRO A 559 16.49 15.17 -6.87
N VAL A 560 16.55 14.62 -5.65
CA VAL A 560 17.16 15.31 -4.52
C VAL A 560 18.61 15.69 -4.79
N GLU A 561 19.33 14.88 -5.57
CA GLU A 561 20.71 15.15 -5.98
C GLU A 561 20.81 16.41 -6.86
N ALA A 562 19.81 16.72 -7.67
CA ALA A 562 19.79 17.95 -8.48
C ALA A 562 19.57 19.18 -7.59
N ILE A 563 18.66 19.10 -6.62
CA ILE A 563 18.42 20.16 -5.65
C ILE A 563 19.67 20.40 -4.79
N GLU A 564 20.29 19.33 -4.28
CA GLU A 564 21.54 19.38 -3.51
C GLU A 564 22.69 19.97 -4.34
N SER A 565 22.85 19.51 -5.59
CA SER A 565 23.87 20.04 -6.50
C SER A 565 23.67 21.51 -6.83
N THR A 566 22.41 21.96 -6.95
CA THR A 566 22.10 23.38 -7.15
C THR A 566 22.44 24.20 -5.92
N LEU A 567 22.02 23.75 -4.73
CA LEU A 567 22.29 24.45 -3.47
C LEU A 567 23.78 24.47 -3.10
N ALA A 568 24.58 23.57 -3.66
CA ALA A 568 26.04 23.60 -3.54
C ALA A 568 26.69 24.79 -4.29
N ASN A 569 25.98 25.41 -5.24
CA ASN A 569 26.49 26.61 -5.91
C ASN A 569 26.44 27.81 -4.93
N PRO A 570 27.56 28.52 -4.69
CA PRO A 570 27.60 29.65 -3.76
C PRO A 570 26.67 30.82 -4.14
N ARG A 571 26.24 30.90 -5.40
CA ARG A 571 25.30 31.90 -5.91
C ARG A 571 23.89 31.34 -6.12
N ALA A 572 23.59 30.18 -5.52
CA ALA A 572 22.23 29.65 -5.48
C ALA A 572 21.33 30.51 -4.58
N VAL A 573 20.04 30.45 -4.86
CA VAL A 573 19.00 30.95 -3.97
C VAL A 573 18.02 29.80 -3.74
N GLY A 574 17.86 29.42 -2.48
CA GLY A 574 16.91 28.42 -2.05
C GLY A 574 15.97 28.99 -1.00
N LEU A 575 14.67 28.76 -1.15
CA LEU A 575 13.65 29.23 -0.24
C LEU A 575 12.69 28.09 0.08
N ALA A 576 12.28 27.97 1.34
CA ALA A 576 11.15 27.17 1.77
C ALA A 576 10.19 28.01 2.62
N LEU A 577 8.90 27.73 2.49
CA LEU A 577 7.86 28.31 3.34
C LEU A 577 7.38 27.25 4.32
N ARG A 578 7.40 27.58 5.62
CA ARG A 578 6.88 26.74 6.69
C ARG A 578 5.63 27.36 7.30
N PHE A 579 4.59 26.56 7.46
CA PHE A 579 3.38 26.97 8.15
C PHE A 579 2.89 25.84 9.05
N SER A 580 2.47 26.19 10.27
CA SER A 580 2.08 25.22 11.31
C SER A 580 3.10 24.09 11.50
N GLY A 581 4.40 24.42 11.45
CA GLY A 581 5.50 23.47 11.64
C GLY A 581 5.83 22.58 10.44
N ARG A 582 5.21 22.78 9.28
CA ARG A 582 5.44 21.98 8.05
C ARG A 582 5.94 22.83 6.91
N ILE A 583 6.93 22.36 6.16
CA ILE A 583 7.29 22.98 4.87
C ILE A 583 6.16 22.70 3.89
N ILE A 584 5.57 23.76 3.36
CA ILE A 584 4.40 23.74 2.49
C ILE A 584 4.73 24.15 1.04
N ALA A 585 5.87 24.80 0.82
CA ALA A 585 6.32 25.24 -0.49
C ALA A 585 7.83 25.43 -0.49
N TYR A 586 8.45 25.32 -1.66
CA TYR A 586 9.88 25.62 -1.83
C TYR A 586 10.20 26.06 -3.26
N ALA A 587 11.28 26.82 -3.42
CA ALA A 587 11.85 27.21 -4.72
C ALA A 587 13.37 27.22 -4.63
N VAL A 588 14.06 26.68 -5.63
CA VAL A 588 15.52 26.55 -5.67
C VAL A 588 16.03 26.80 -7.09
N GLY A 589 17.12 27.54 -7.21
CA GLY A 589 17.79 27.81 -8.48
C GLY A 589 19.17 28.44 -8.27
N SER A 590 19.85 28.75 -9.36
CA SER A 590 21.24 29.27 -9.36
C SER A 590 21.54 29.97 -10.70
N PRO A 591 22.77 30.47 -10.98
CA PRO A 591 23.09 31.04 -12.29
C PRO A 591 22.70 30.11 -13.44
N LEU A 592 22.21 30.67 -14.54
CA LEU A 592 21.79 29.93 -15.73
C LEU A 592 22.89 28.98 -16.25
N GLU A 593 24.16 29.39 -16.17
CA GLU A 593 25.30 28.60 -16.64
C GLU A 593 25.61 27.38 -15.76
N ASN A 594 24.90 27.21 -14.64
CA ASN A 594 25.02 26.03 -13.77
C ASN A 594 24.26 24.81 -14.32
N TYR A 595 23.48 24.98 -15.39
CA TYR A 595 22.58 23.94 -15.91
C TYR A 595 22.90 23.58 -17.35
N ASP A 596 22.86 22.28 -17.63
CA ASP A 596 23.02 21.69 -18.95
C ASP A 596 21.73 20.90 -19.29
N GLU A 597 20.59 21.60 -19.25
CA GLU A 597 19.27 21.02 -19.47
C GLU A 597 18.70 21.46 -20.82
N GLU A 598 17.81 20.62 -21.38
CA GLU A 598 17.19 20.89 -22.67
C GLU A 598 16.36 22.19 -22.62
N GLY A 599 16.73 23.17 -23.45
CA GLY A 599 16.10 24.50 -23.49
C GLY A 599 16.88 25.58 -22.74
N VAL A 600 17.76 25.23 -21.80
CA VAL A 600 18.58 26.24 -21.08
C VAL A 600 19.54 26.97 -22.01
N HIS A 601 20.16 26.25 -22.95
CA HIS A 601 21.07 26.82 -23.95
C HIS A 601 20.37 27.68 -25.00
N ASP A 602 19.03 27.61 -25.08
CA ASP A 602 18.24 28.41 -26.02
C ASP A 602 17.92 29.81 -25.44
N ASP A 603 18.28 30.07 -24.18
CA ASP A 603 18.15 31.41 -23.58
C ASP A 603 19.08 32.42 -24.30
N PRO A 604 18.56 33.58 -24.73
CA PRO A 604 19.34 34.56 -25.50
C PRO A 604 20.52 35.16 -24.71
N HIS A 605 20.55 34.98 -23.39
CA HIS A 605 21.59 35.50 -22.50
C HIS A 605 22.42 34.39 -21.85
N PHE A 606 22.36 33.17 -22.37
CA PHE A 606 23.22 32.08 -21.91
C PHE A 606 24.71 32.47 -22.01
N GLY A 607 25.44 32.40 -20.89
CA GLY A 607 26.86 32.75 -20.82
C GLY A 607 27.16 34.19 -20.38
N GLU A 608 26.15 35.03 -20.17
CA GLU A 608 26.35 36.40 -19.65
C GLU A 608 26.59 36.45 -18.14
N HIS A 609 26.31 35.37 -17.40
CA HIS A 609 26.41 35.27 -15.94
C HIS A 609 25.54 36.28 -15.16
N GLN A 610 24.48 36.78 -15.80
CA GLN A 610 23.51 37.74 -15.25
C GLN A 610 22.08 37.19 -15.15
N THR A 611 21.85 35.98 -15.64
CA THR A 611 20.54 35.33 -15.64
C THR A 611 20.48 34.28 -14.53
N TYR A 612 19.45 34.35 -13.69
CA TYR A 612 19.12 33.33 -12.71
C TYR A 612 18.18 32.31 -13.33
N TYR A 613 18.48 31.02 -13.20
CA TYR A 613 17.59 29.94 -13.61
C TYR A 613 16.88 29.34 -12.41
N LEU A 614 15.55 29.44 -12.39
CA LEU A 614 14.72 28.72 -11.42
C LEU A 614 14.65 27.25 -11.84
N LEU A 615 15.41 26.41 -11.14
CA LEU A 615 15.43 24.97 -11.36
C LEU A 615 14.10 24.35 -10.93
N ALA A 616 13.80 24.45 -9.63
CA ALA A 616 12.72 23.69 -9.00
C ALA A 616 11.81 24.60 -8.20
N MET A 617 10.50 24.36 -8.28
CA MET A 617 9.50 24.99 -7.42
C MET A 617 8.32 24.07 -7.23
N ALA A 618 7.82 23.98 -6.00
CA ALA A 618 6.60 23.23 -5.71
C ALA A 618 5.84 23.83 -4.54
N VAL A 619 4.51 23.67 -4.57
CA VAL A 619 3.61 23.91 -3.43
C VAL A 619 2.86 22.62 -3.13
N HIS A 620 2.77 22.30 -1.84
CA HIS A 620 2.13 21.08 -1.38
C HIS A 620 0.64 21.09 -1.78
N PRO A 621 0.09 19.99 -2.35
CA PRO A 621 -1.29 19.96 -2.85
C PRO A 621 -2.38 20.24 -1.81
N SER A 622 -2.05 20.18 -0.51
CA SER A 622 -3.00 20.51 0.56
C SER A 622 -3.17 22.01 0.83
N VAL A 623 -2.41 22.89 0.18
CA VAL A 623 -2.56 24.35 0.32
C VAL A 623 -3.69 24.81 -0.59
N GLU A 624 -4.80 25.33 -0.04
CA GLU A 624 -5.97 25.73 -0.83
C GLU A 624 -5.70 26.94 -1.71
N ASN A 625 -5.04 27.95 -1.14
CA ASN A 625 -4.64 29.16 -1.83
C ASN A 625 -3.24 29.00 -2.45
N ALA A 626 -2.96 27.84 -3.06
CA ALA A 626 -1.66 27.53 -3.67
C ALA A 626 -1.17 28.63 -4.61
N ALA A 627 -2.05 29.20 -5.44
CA ALA A 627 -1.70 30.29 -6.36
C ALA A 627 -1.22 31.56 -5.63
N GLU A 628 -1.76 31.87 -4.44
CA GLU A 628 -1.28 32.99 -3.61
C GLU A 628 0.10 32.70 -3.03
N ILE A 629 0.31 31.48 -2.53
CA ILE A 629 1.59 31.04 -1.99
C ILE A 629 2.67 30.97 -3.07
N GLU A 630 2.34 30.50 -4.28
CA GLU A 630 3.24 30.50 -5.42
C GLU A 630 3.66 31.91 -5.81
N ARG A 631 2.71 32.86 -5.91
CA ARG A 631 3.03 34.27 -6.17
C ARG A 631 3.94 34.85 -5.09
N HIS A 632 3.61 34.59 -3.82
CA HIS A 632 4.42 35.06 -2.70
C HIS A 632 5.85 34.50 -2.75
N LEU A 633 6.00 33.21 -3.01
CA LEU A 633 7.29 32.55 -3.13
C LEU A 633 8.10 33.09 -4.31
N LEU A 634 7.47 33.33 -5.45
CA LEU A 634 8.11 33.94 -6.63
C LEU A 634 8.56 35.38 -6.36
N ASP A 635 7.77 36.19 -5.63
CA ASP A 635 8.15 37.56 -5.28
C ASP A 635 9.29 37.60 -4.24
N LEU A 636 9.28 36.67 -3.27
CA LEU A 636 10.42 36.48 -2.35
C LEU A 636 11.68 36.09 -3.12
N LEU A 637 11.57 35.11 -4.03
CA LEU A 637 12.67 34.67 -4.88
C LEU A 637 13.23 35.83 -5.71
N ARG A 638 12.36 36.58 -6.43
CA ARG A 638 12.76 37.77 -7.20
C ARG A 638 13.55 38.75 -6.34
N THR A 639 13.10 39.00 -5.12
CA THR A 639 13.78 39.90 -4.18
C THR A 639 15.20 39.42 -3.84
N ARG A 640 15.38 38.12 -3.57
CA ARG A 640 16.71 37.54 -3.28
C ARG A 640 17.62 37.53 -4.50
N VAL A 641 17.07 37.21 -5.65
CA VAL A 641 17.80 37.14 -6.92
C VAL A 641 18.30 38.53 -7.34
N ILE A 642 17.47 39.58 -7.22
CA ILE A 642 17.91 40.97 -7.45
C ILE A 642 19.00 41.38 -6.45
N ALA A 643 18.87 40.99 -5.17
CA ALA A 643 19.88 41.30 -4.16
C ALA A 643 21.24 40.64 -4.47
N GLN A 644 21.26 39.53 -5.21
CA GLN A 644 22.47 38.88 -5.71
C GLN A 644 22.92 39.40 -7.09
N SER A 645 22.42 40.56 -7.53
CA SER A 645 22.79 41.26 -8.77
C SER A 645 22.46 40.52 -10.07
N TYR A 646 21.53 39.56 -10.05
CA TYR A 646 20.98 39.00 -11.27
C TYR A 646 19.97 39.99 -11.88
N GLN A 647 20.03 40.15 -13.20
CA GLN A 647 19.18 41.10 -13.92
C GLN A 647 17.97 40.42 -14.56
N ARG A 648 18.04 39.10 -14.76
CA ARG A 648 17.05 38.32 -15.51
C ARG A 648 16.70 37.02 -14.81
N LEU A 649 15.47 36.54 -15.06
CA LEU A 649 15.01 35.22 -14.67
C LEU A 649 14.71 34.42 -15.93
N ALA A 650 15.28 33.22 -16.00
CA ALA A 650 14.87 32.16 -16.90
C ALA A 650 14.23 31.04 -16.08
N ALA A 651 13.16 30.44 -16.57
CA ALA A 651 12.52 29.33 -15.89
C ALA A 651 11.68 28.49 -16.84
N LEU A 652 11.73 27.17 -16.68
CA LEU A 652 10.68 26.31 -17.22
C LEU A 652 9.61 26.16 -16.13
N VAL A 653 8.36 26.50 -16.44
CA VAL A 653 7.26 26.46 -15.45
C VAL A 653 5.95 25.99 -16.08
N GLU A 654 4.98 25.61 -15.26
CA GLU A 654 3.60 25.36 -15.74
C GLU A 654 3.06 26.57 -16.49
N GLU A 655 2.42 26.37 -17.65
CA GLU A 655 1.84 27.43 -18.50
C GLU A 655 0.91 28.36 -17.70
N ARG A 656 0.25 27.82 -16.67
CA ARG A 656 -0.60 28.60 -15.76
C ARG A 656 0.16 29.73 -15.04
N PHE A 657 1.45 29.61 -14.80
CA PHE A 657 2.25 30.66 -14.16
C PHE A 657 2.43 31.86 -15.06
N HIS A 658 2.56 31.64 -16.37
CA HIS A 658 2.57 32.71 -17.35
C HIS A 658 1.20 33.42 -17.42
N THR A 659 0.08 32.72 -17.21
CA THR A 659 -1.26 33.35 -17.26
C THR A 659 -1.70 33.98 -15.94
N SER A 660 -1.32 33.40 -14.79
CA SER A 660 -1.85 33.77 -13.46
C SER A 660 -0.80 34.22 -12.44
N GLY A 661 0.49 34.19 -12.81
CA GLY A 661 1.61 34.60 -11.95
C GLY A 661 1.72 36.10 -11.72
N PRO A 662 2.77 36.55 -11.01
CA PRO A 662 3.03 37.96 -10.76
C PRO A 662 3.14 38.77 -12.07
N PRO A 663 2.79 40.07 -12.09
CA PRO A 663 2.79 40.88 -13.31
C PRO A 663 4.10 40.81 -14.11
N TRP A 664 5.24 40.80 -13.42
CA TRP A 664 6.58 40.74 -14.01
C TRP A 664 6.91 39.38 -14.68
N LEU A 665 6.21 38.31 -14.28
CA LEU A 665 6.33 36.99 -14.87
C LEU A 665 5.34 36.80 -16.04
N ARG A 666 4.17 37.45 -15.98
CA ARG A 666 3.19 37.44 -17.08
C ARG A 666 3.62 38.27 -18.28
N SER A 667 4.54 39.22 -18.07
CA SER A 667 5.21 39.95 -19.15
C SER A 667 6.46 39.24 -19.67
N ALA A 668 6.75 38.03 -19.20
CA ALA A 668 7.90 37.26 -19.66
C ALA A 668 7.74 36.87 -21.13
N GLU A 669 8.86 36.88 -21.85
CA GLU A 669 8.93 36.31 -23.18
C GLU A 669 8.86 34.78 -23.08
N VAL A 670 7.96 34.17 -23.85
CA VAL A 670 7.86 32.71 -23.95
C VAL A 670 8.84 32.25 -25.03
N LEU A 671 9.95 31.68 -24.60
CA LEU A 671 11.00 31.17 -25.48
C LEU A 671 10.60 29.84 -26.13
N ARG A 672 9.95 28.95 -25.36
CA ARG A 672 9.53 27.63 -25.84
C ARG A 672 8.28 27.16 -25.12
N VAL A 673 7.31 26.62 -25.87
CA VAL A 673 6.19 25.87 -25.29
C VAL A 673 6.51 24.39 -25.41
N VAL A 674 6.48 23.68 -24.29
CA VAL A 674 6.78 22.25 -24.23
C VAL A 674 5.52 21.51 -23.81
N ASP A 675 5.08 20.60 -24.67
CA ASP A 675 4.03 19.67 -24.31
C ASP A 675 4.57 18.68 -23.29
N ASN A 676 3.77 18.45 -22.27
CA ASN A 676 4.15 17.66 -21.13
C ASN A 676 4.53 16.22 -21.49
N TYR A 677 5.83 15.98 -21.32
CA TYR A 677 6.51 14.73 -21.58
C TYR A 677 5.92 13.53 -20.81
N LEU A 678 5.18 13.77 -19.71
CA LEU A 678 4.51 12.75 -18.90
C LEU A 678 3.06 12.48 -19.28
N ARG A 679 2.53 13.11 -20.34
CA ARG A 679 1.11 12.99 -20.74
C ARG A 679 0.13 13.32 -19.59
N SER A 680 0.49 14.23 -18.69
CA SER A 680 -0.39 14.63 -17.56
C SER A 680 -1.39 15.74 -17.91
N GLY A 681 -1.42 16.20 -19.17
CA GLY A 681 -2.38 17.20 -19.67
C GLY A 681 -2.08 18.64 -19.25
N VAL A 682 -1.10 18.86 -18.37
CA VAL A 682 -0.54 20.19 -18.05
C VAL A 682 0.39 20.62 -19.17
N ARG A 683 0.42 21.89 -19.61
CA ARG A 683 1.44 22.39 -20.55
C ARG A 683 2.50 23.20 -19.81
N PHE A 684 3.72 23.25 -20.33
CA PHE A 684 4.83 23.98 -19.73
C PHE A 684 5.38 25.01 -20.71
N VAL A 685 5.88 26.11 -20.16
CA VAL A 685 6.47 27.20 -20.92
C VAL A 685 7.83 27.53 -20.35
N TYR A 686 8.83 27.54 -21.23
CA TYR A 686 10.13 28.10 -20.93
C TYR A 686 10.04 29.60 -21.18
N LEU A 687 10.24 30.36 -20.11
CA LEU A 687 10.08 31.81 -20.10
C LEU A 687 11.38 32.50 -19.73
N HIS A 688 11.51 33.74 -20.18
CA HIS A 688 12.59 34.63 -19.86
C HIS A 688 12.05 36.05 -19.58
N THR A 689 12.51 36.69 -18.50
CA THR A 689 12.04 38.03 -18.12
C THR A 689 13.12 38.87 -17.45
N THR A 690 13.06 40.17 -17.65
CA THR A 690 13.90 41.14 -16.96
C THR A 690 13.35 41.40 -15.56
N LEU A 691 14.17 41.16 -14.54
CA LEU A 691 13.76 41.34 -13.14
C LEU A 691 13.71 42.82 -12.71
N ALA A 692 14.26 43.72 -13.53
CA ALA A 692 14.39 45.14 -13.22
C ALA A 692 13.16 46.02 -13.57
N ASP A 693 12.08 45.47 -14.13
CA ASP A 693 10.96 46.32 -14.54
C ASP A 693 10.07 46.79 -13.37
N ARG A 694 10.04 48.12 -13.22
CA ARG A 694 8.97 48.89 -12.55
C ARG A 694 7.66 48.64 -13.29
N PRO A 695 6.54 48.30 -12.62
CA PRO A 695 5.24 48.46 -13.26
C PRO A 695 5.02 49.96 -13.56
N ALA A 696 4.76 50.30 -14.83
CA ALA A 696 4.25 51.62 -15.17
C ALA A 696 2.93 51.87 -14.41
N PRO A 697 2.72 53.04 -13.79
CA PRO A 697 1.43 53.34 -13.18
C PRO A 697 0.37 53.35 -14.27
N ALA A 698 -0.70 52.59 -14.08
CA ALA A 698 -1.88 52.64 -14.93
C ALA A 698 -2.39 54.09 -14.99
N ALA A 699 -2.43 54.65 -16.20
CA ALA A 699 -3.04 55.94 -16.43
C ALA A 699 -4.52 55.85 -16.04
N THR A 700 -4.90 56.66 -15.05
CA THR A 700 -6.29 57.01 -14.78
C THR A 700 -6.84 57.75 -16.01
N THR A 701 -7.72 57.12 -16.76
CA THR A 701 -8.70 57.83 -17.60
C THR A 701 -10.00 57.93 -16.84
N SER A 702 -10.37 59.19 -16.59
CA SER A 702 -11.66 59.72 -16.15
C SER A 702 -12.85 59.19 -16.93
#